data_AF-A0A7J3KYP6-F1
#
_entry.id   AF-A0A7J3KYP6-F1
#
_cell.length_a   1.000
_cell.length_b   1.000
_cell.length_c   1.000
_cell.angle_alpha   90.00
_cell.angle_beta   90.00
_cell.angle_gamma   90.00
#
_symmetry.space_group_name_H-M   'P 1'
#
loop_
_entity.id
_entity.type
_entity.pdbx_description
1 polymer ?
#
loop_
_entity_poly.entity_id
_entity_poly.type
_entity_poly.pdbx_seq_one_letter_code
_entity_poly.pdbx_strand_id
1 'polypeptide(L)'
;MHEDAVSIITRIKDLLISNSMKENKSFTKLCAHLREILQPRLRSKMFNIVDTSWNPITGCLHWCQYCWARDVALNSSYFKRSRRYSDGFVPQINNDVFRMKFKRGVIFVCDMGDIFSPEVQSSWIQRVFNHISNFPNTYFLFLTKNPSRFKEFLDKVPHNAILGTTLETNKDDLYAEYHISGAPLPSERYMAMKEIDWPLKFVSIEPILDFDLETFVGWIKEIKPFLVYVGYDNYEWRLPEPPLEKTRNLIRELKKFTCVIEKTIRESWKKYNLEIGKSKYTGNYENFKQYLNLMHERAAQIIEMFRDRDRELQQLDELLKEGEQAEHYWTLKKLFSLAMYIPMFLLIGRSSFEKGHCDGLIYIDTHAGPGLAKVGKERQEIVLGSPLLALYWPTIIGNRLKTFKKIEKGFDKLFFIEKDRQTCIILKQLVDAMGNRGNLDNVEIFCNDSNKQLYEVREKIIKNYKKPLILMFVDPFGRLDDQIKYNVFLKFTRGLRVDLIMNINASMLTRGLIEIRRHNYEGFIEAVKQLWGDLYKAPRSGTLSKIFEYCKHELQFTDANIHSEDVLYAYLAAIKSVGYRCVEHIPVKFDQRLMYYLVFASKSSGSYEWLRNYVEYLRTKTPEDYETLKNLWLQAYGRVKSLLEFKDHLEVA
;
A
#
# COMPACT_ATOMS: atom_id res chain seq x y z
N MET A 1 30.24 13.59 18.79
CA MET A 1 31.68 13.42 18.49
C MET A 1 31.78 12.53 17.28
N HIS A 2 32.11 13.09 16.12
CA HIS A 2 32.38 12.28 14.93
C HIS A 2 33.79 11.70 15.07
N GLU A 3 33.90 10.38 15.06
CA GLU A 3 35.17 9.68 14.88
C GLU A 3 35.80 10.17 13.56
N ASP A 4 37.07 10.57 13.58
CA ASP A 4 37.70 11.08 12.37
C ASP A 4 37.89 9.96 11.33
N ALA A 5 37.94 10.34 10.05
CA ALA A 5 38.06 9.38 8.95
C ALA A 5 39.35 8.56 9.01
N VAL A 6 40.38 9.03 9.72
CA VAL A 6 41.67 8.34 9.85
C VAL A 6 41.54 7.16 10.80
N SER A 7 40.93 7.37 11.96
CA SER A 7 40.65 6.36 12.97
C SER A 7 39.78 5.22 12.43
N ILE A 8 38.71 5.58 11.70
CA ILE A 8 37.82 4.59 11.07
C ILE A 8 38.61 3.69 10.10
N ILE A 9 39.53 4.26 9.32
CA ILE A 9 40.29 3.51 8.31
C ILE A 9 41.32 2.59 8.94
N THR A 10 42.02 3.03 9.98
CA THR A 10 42.95 2.18 10.72
C THR A 10 42.22 0.96 11.25
N ARG A 11 41.04 1.16 11.85
CA ARG A 11 40.21 0.06 12.33
C ARG A 11 39.75 -0.89 11.23
N ILE A 12 39.29 -0.37 10.08
CA ILE A 12 38.89 -1.22 8.95
C ILE A 12 40.07 -2.08 8.50
N LYS A 13 41.28 -1.53 8.44
CA LYS A 13 42.48 -2.30 8.10
C LYS A 13 42.71 -3.45 9.07
N ASP A 14 42.71 -3.16 10.37
CA ASP A 14 42.94 -4.17 11.43
C ASP A 14 41.90 -5.29 11.36
N LEU A 15 40.63 -4.93 11.14
CA LEU A 15 39.53 -5.89 11.00
C LEU A 15 39.69 -6.79 9.78
N LEU A 16 40.01 -6.20 8.62
CA LEU A 16 40.19 -6.96 7.39
C LEU A 16 41.37 -7.93 7.49
N ILE A 17 42.48 -7.51 8.13
CA ILE A 17 43.62 -8.38 8.41
C ILE A 17 43.21 -9.52 9.36
N SER A 18 42.48 -9.20 10.43
CA SER A 18 41.96 -10.22 11.37
C SER A 18 40.98 -11.21 10.73
N ASN A 19 40.27 -10.77 9.68
CA ASN A 19 39.39 -11.58 8.84
C ASN A 19 40.15 -12.32 7.72
N SER A 20 41.47 -12.49 7.84
CA SER A 20 42.32 -13.25 6.91
C SER A 20 42.46 -12.64 5.51
N MET A 21 42.21 -11.33 5.34
CA MET A 21 42.51 -10.62 4.09
C MET A 21 44.01 -10.31 4.01
N LYS A 22 44.70 -10.86 3.01
CA LYS A 22 46.13 -10.58 2.79
C LYS A 22 46.34 -9.14 2.30
N GLU A 23 47.32 -8.44 2.88
CA GLU A 23 47.75 -7.14 2.38
C GLU A 23 48.34 -7.30 0.97
N ASN A 24 47.67 -6.71 -0.02
CA ASN A 24 48.09 -6.69 -1.40
C ASN A 24 47.71 -5.35 -2.07
N LYS A 25 48.08 -5.17 -3.33
CA LYS A 25 47.80 -3.93 -4.08
C LYS A 25 46.30 -3.59 -4.15
N SER A 26 45.42 -4.59 -4.15
CA SER A 26 43.97 -4.38 -4.14
C SER A 26 43.46 -3.94 -2.77
N PHE A 27 43.96 -4.56 -1.69
CA PHE A 27 43.66 -4.19 -0.30
C PHE A 27 44.04 -2.73 0.00
N THR A 28 45.24 -2.33 -0.39
CA THR A 28 45.72 -0.95 -0.19
C THR A 28 44.85 0.06 -0.93
N LYS A 29 44.37 -0.28 -2.13
CA LYS A 29 43.45 0.57 -2.91
C LYS A 29 42.08 0.67 -2.25
N LEU A 30 41.53 -0.42 -1.69
CA LEU A 30 40.27 -0.37 -0.94
C LEU A 30 40.39 0.58 0.24
N CYS A 31 41.44 0.43 1.05
CA CYS A 31 41.65 1.27 2.21
C CYS A 31 41.84 2.74 1.83
N ALA A 32 42.58 3.03 0.75
CA ALA A 32 42.74 4.39 0.23
C ALA A 32 41.41 4.98 -0.25
N HIS A 33 40.59 4.17 -0.93
CA HIS A 33 39.28 4.59 -1.42
C HIS A 33 38.27 4.84 -0.29
N LEU A 34 38.18 3.93 0.68
CA LEU A 34 37.38 4.14 1.90
C LEU A 34 37.84 5.41 2.62
N ARG A 35 39.15 5.69 2.68
CA ARG A 35 39.68 6.91 3.30
C ARG A 35 39.23 8.17 2.58
N GLU A 36 39.19 8.15 1.25
CA GLU A 36 38.68 9.26 0.43
C GLU A 36 37.20 9.53 0.71
N ILE A 37 36.40 8.47 0.85
CA ILE A 37 34.95 8.57 0.99
C ILE A 37 34.49 8.91 2.40
N LEU A 38 35.13 8.34 3.42
CA LEU A 38 34.77 8.55 4.82
C LEU A 38 35.18 9.92 5.35
N GLN A 39 35.89 10.72 4.55
CA GLN A 39 36.12 12.14 4.85
C GLN A 39 34.78 12.90 4.92
N PRO A 40 34.69 14.03 5.67
CA PRO A 40 33.45 14.75 5.98
C PRO A 40 32.68 15.38 4.80
N ARG A 41 32.91 14.96 3.56
CA ARG A 41 32.14 15.46 2.41
C ARG A 41 30.78 14.77 2.36
N LEU A 42 29.72 15.56 2.60
CA LEU A 42 28.33 15.20 2.38
C LEU A 42 28.14 14.63 0.97
N ARG A 43 28.02 13.30 0.85
CA ARG A 43 27.59 12.63 -0.39
C ARG A 43 26.16 12.12 -0.21
N SER A 44 25.30 12.40 -1.19
CA SER A 44 23.85 12.16 -1.17
C SER A 44 23.41 10.74 -1.59
N LYS A 45 24.29 9.73 -1.49
CA LYS A 45 24.00 8.35 -1.95
C LYS A 45 23.47 7.46 -0.84
N MET A 46 22.78 6.38 -1.22
CA MET A 46 22.26 5.38 -0.28
C MET A 46 23.37 4.89 0.65
N PHE A 47 24.53 4.47 0.14
CA PHE A 47 25.72 4.19 0.95
C PHE A 47 26.85 5.13 0.51
N ASN A 48 27.52 5.79 1.46
CA ASN A 48 28.57 6.75 1.12
C ASN A 48 29.75 6.07 0.40
N ILE A 49 30.03 4.80 0.73
CA ILE A 49 31.07 3.95 0.11
C ILE A 49 30.87 3.71 -1.38
N VAL A 50 29.66 3.89 -1.92
CA VAL A 50 29.33 3.53 -3.30
C VAL A 50 29.65 4.68 -4.28
N ASP A 51 30.41 4.40 -5.33
CA ASP A 51 30.69 5.34 -6.41
C ASP A 51 29.63 5.35 -7.50
N THR A 52 29.05 4.20 -7.81
CA THR A 52 27.94 4.10 -8.75
C THR A 52 27.22 2.77 -8.58
N SER A 53 26.03 2.68 -9.15
CA SER A 53 25.24 1.46 -9.17
C SER A 53 25.29 0.81 -10.54
N TRP A 54 25.27 -0.52 -10.56
CA TRP A 54 25.17 -1.33 -11.77
C TRP A 54 24.09 -2.39 -11.57
N ASN A 55 23.06 -2.36 -12.42
CA ASN A 55 21.85 -3.19 -12.27
C ASN A 55 21.74 -4.24 -13.39
N PRO A 56 22.61 -5.26 -13.43
CA PRO A 56 22.50 -6.36 -14.38
C PRO A 56 21.23 -7.20 -14.15
N ILE A 57 20.70 -7.19 -12.93
CA ILE A 57 19.42 -7.77 -12.58
C ILE A 57 18.62 -6.71 -11.82
N THR A 58 17.33 -6.61 -12.11
CA THR A 58 16.38 -5.70 -11.44
C THR A 58 15.20 -6.49 -10.87
N GLY A 59 14.53 -5.93 -9.87
CA GLY A 59 13.39 -6.54 -9.22
C GLY A 59 13.76 -7.64 -8.20
N CYS A 60 12.79 -7.98 -7.35
CA CYS A 60 12.90 -9.06 -6.37
C CYS A 60 11.52 -9.49 -5.85
N LEU A 61 11.46 -10.69 -5.27
CA LEU A 61 10.25 -11.31 -4.72
C LEU A 61 10.20 -11.29 -3.18
N HIS A 62 10.94 -10.36 -2.57
CA HIS A 62 10.93 -10.20 -1.10
C HIS A 62 9.69 -9.48 -0.59
N TRP A 63 9.06 -8.63 -1.42
CA TRP A 63 7.85 -7.87 -1.05
C TRP A 63 7.96 -7.10 0.27
N CYS A 64 9.12 -6.47 0.52
CA CYS A 64 9.30 -5.63 1.71
C CYS A 64 8.29 -4.49 1.67
N GLN A 65 7.54 -4.28 2.76
CA GLN A 65 6.51 -3.24 2.80
C GLN A 65 7.10 -1.84 2.62
N TYR A 66 8.37 -1.65 2.97
CA TYR A 66 9.09 -0.37 2.90
C TYR A 66 9.98 -0.21 1.65
N CYS A 67 9.79 -1.05 0.62
CA CYS A 67 10.72 -1.14 -0.51
C CYS A 67 10.77 0.12 -1.37
N TRP A 68 11.77 0.97 -1.15
CA TRP A 68 12.03 2.17 -1.95
C TRP A 68 12.22 1.86 -3.44
N ALA A 69 12.99 0.82 -3.78
CA ALA A 69 13.26 0.47 -5.18
C ALA A 69 11.99 0.08 -5.94
N ARG A 70 11.07 -0.66 -5.29
CA ARG A 70 9.76 -1.01 -5.83
C ARG A 70 8.89 0.24 -6.01
N ASP A 71 8.82 1.10 -5.00
CA ASP A 71 8.05 2.34 -5.08
C ASP A 71 8.56 3.23 -6.24
N VAL A 72 9.88 3.40 -6.35
CA VAL A 72 10.49 4.18 -7.44
C VAL A 72 10.25 3.54 -8.80
N ALA A 73 10.40 2.23 -8.96
CA ALA A 73 10.16 1.54 -10.23
C ALA A 73 8.71 1.63 -10.71
N LEU A 74 7.75 1.58 -9.78
CA LEU A 74 6.32 1.57 -10.10
C LEU A 74 5.72 2.98 -10.15
N ASN A 75 6.13 3.90 -9.29
CA ASN A 75 5.44 5.17 -9.09
C ASN A 75 6.25 6.41 -9.56
N SER A 76 7.58 6.33 -9.70
CA SER A 76 8.40 7.49 -10.15
C SER A 76 8.24 7.78 -11.64
N SER A 77 8.12 9.06 -12.00
CA SER A 77 8.08 9.51 -13.41
C SER A 77 9.30 9.07 -14.22
N TYR A 78 10.47 8.91 -13.58
CA TYR A 78 11.70 8.52 -14.24
C TYR A 78 11.64 7.10 -14.81
N PHE A 79 11.05 6.14 -14.08
CA PHE A 79 11.02 4.73 -14.47
C PHE A 79 9.70 4.27 -15.07
N LYS A 80 8.66 5.11 -15.09
CA LYS A 80 7.31 4.78 -15.61
C LYS A 80 7.28 4.15 -17.01
N ARG A 81 8.26 4.45 -17.87
CA ARG A 81 8.35 3.92 -19.25
C ARG A 81 9.47 2.89 -19.46
N SER A 82 10.17 2.51 -18.39
CA SER A 82 11.25 1.53 -18.49
C SER A 82 10.69 0.15 -18.80
N ARG A 83 11.18 -0.47 -19.88
CA ARG A 83 10.86 -1.88 -20.21
C ARG A 83 11.31 -2.85 -19.12
N ARG A 84 12.27 -2.48 -18.28
CA ARG A 84 12.77 -3.32 -17.16
C ARG A 84 11.74 -3.61 -16.08
N TYR A 85 10.65 -2.83 -16.04
CA TYR A 85 9.60 -2.93 -15.04
C TYR A 85 8.20 -3.03 -15.67
N SER A 86 8.08 -3.51 -16.92
CA SER A 86 6.80 -3.67 -17.61
C SER A 86 5.83 -4.55 -16.81
N ASP A 87 6.36 -5.64 -16.27
CA ASP A 87 5.62 -6.68 -15.55
C ASP A 87 5.67 -6.48 -14.02
N GLY A 88 6.00 -5.26 -13.59
CA GLY A 88 6.15 -4.91 -12.18
C GLY A 88 7.61 -4.98 -11.71
N PHE A 89 7.81 -5.16 -10.41
CA PHE A 89 9.14 -5.22 -9.78
C PHE A 89 9.50 -6.68 -9.46
N VAL A 90 9.67 -7.47 -10.52
CA VAL A 90 10.03 -8.89 -10.50
C VAL A 90 11.43 -9.10 -11.12
N PRO A 91 12.14 -10.18 -10.77
CA PRO A 91 13.47 -10.47 -11.30
C PRO A 91 13.54 -10.44 -12.84
N GLN A 92 14.43 -9.62 -13.39
CA GLN A 92 14.69 -9.49 -14.84
C GLN A 92 16.18 -9.23 -15.10
N ILE A 93 16.76 -9.89 -16.11
CA ILE A 93 18.15 -9.66 -16.54
C ILE A 93 18.24 -8.54 -17.59
N ASN A 94 19.17 -7.61 -17.38
CA ASN A 94 19.40 -6.45 -18.24
C ASN A 94 20.67 -6.66 -19.07
N ASN A 95 20.51 -7.27 -20.25
CA ASN A 95 21.64 -7.63 -21.12
C ASN A 95 22.49 -6.43 -21.58
N ASP A 96 21.87 -5.26 -21.75
CA ASP A 96 22.49 -4.05 -22.26
C ASP A 96 23.57 -3.46 -21.34
N VAL A 97 23.53 -3.77 -20.04
CA VAL A 97 24.46 -3.19 -19.05
C VAL A 97 25.78 -3.96 -18.93
N PHE A 98 25.90 -5.14 -19.55
CA PHE A 98 27.14 -5.93 -19.55
C PHE A 98 28.25 -5.33 -20.44
N ARG A 99 27.97 -4.25 -21.18
CA ARG A 99 29.00 -3.47 -21.88
C ARG A 99 29.78 -2.51 -20.97
N MET A 100 29.30 -2.29 -19.74
CA MET A 100 29.91 -1.35 -18.81
C MET A 100 31.27 -1.85 -18.34
N LYS A 101 32.27 -0.94 -18.37
CA LYS A 101 33.61 -1.18 -17.85
C LYS A 101 33.82 -0.41 -16.55
N PHE A 102 34.49 -1.03 -15.58
CA PHE A 102 34.78 -0.42 -14.29
C PHE A 102 36.28 -0.16 -14.13
N LYS A 103 36.65 0.96 -13.51
CA LYS A 103 38.06 1.37 -13.37
C LYS A 103 38.57 1.18 -11.93
N ARG A 104 37.92 1.82 -10.96
CA ARG A 104 38.23 1.78 -9.53
C ARG A 104 36.97 2.07 -8.71
N GLY A 105 37.05 1.82 -7.41
CA GLY A 105 36.03 2.21 -6.44
C GLY A 105 35.10 1.07 -6.02
N VAL A 106 33.95 1.40 -5.46
CA VAL A 106 32.91 0.44 -5.06
C VAL A 106 31.66 0.62 -5.90
N ILE A 107 31.22 -0.46 -6.54
CA ILE A 107 30.01 -0.53 -7.35
C ILE A 107 28.93 -1.26 -6.57
N PHE A 108 27.75 -0.65 -6.42
CA PHE A 108 26.60 -1.35 -5.86
C PHE A 108 25.94 -2.19 -6.96
N VAL A 109 26.01 -3.51 -6.82
CA VAL A 109 25.39 -4.46 -7.74
C VAL A 109 23.92 -4.65 -7.36
N CYS A 110 23.02 -4.33 -8.30
CA CYS A 110 21.58 -4.50 -8.20
C CYS A 110 20.91 -3.67 -7.08
N ASP A 111 21.16 -2.35 -7.01
CA ASP A 111 20.47 -1.46 -6.06
C ASP A 111 18.96 -1.31 -6.33
N MET A 112 18.52 -1.64 -7.54
CA MET A 112 17.12 -1.70 -7.96
C MET A 112 16.59 -3.14 -8.04
N GLY A 113 17.11 -4.05 -7.21
CA GLY A 113 16.69 -5.44 -7.16
C GLY A 113 17.36 -6.22 -6.04
N ASP A 114 17.32 -7.55 -6.14
CA ASP A 114 18.15 -8.43 -5.32
C ASP A 114 18.57 -9.62 -6.19
N ILE A 115 19.86 -9.69 -6.52
CA ILE A 115 20.44 -10.73 -7.38
C ILE A 115 20.34 -12.13 -6.76
N PHE A 116 20.10 -12.25 -5.45
CA PHE A 116 19.88 -13.53 -4.78
C PHE A 116 18.41 -13.76 -4.43
N SER A 117 17.49 -12.92 -4.91
CA SER A 117 16.04 -13.16 -4.84
C SER A 117 15.66 -14.53 -5.43
N PRO A 118 14.56 -15.15 -4.97
CA PRO A 118 13.94 -16.26 -5.68
C PRO A 118 13.67 -15.92 -7.14
N GLU A 119 13.63 -16.96 -7.97
CA GLU A 119 13.44 -16.91 -9.42
C GLU A 119 14.55 -16.20 -10.23
N VAL A 120 15.55 -15.58 -9.58
CA VAL A 120 16.78 -15.21 -10.30
C VAL A 120 17.53 -16.49 -10.67
N GLN A 121 17.82 -16.69 -11.96
CA GLN A 121 18.49 -17.92 -12.42
C GLN A 121 19.98 -17.93 -12.03
N SER A 122 20.51 -19.10 -11.66
CA SER A 122 21.93 -19.26 -11.30
C SER A 122 22.87 -18.89 -12.46
N SER A 123 22.43 -19.09 -13.71
CA SER A 123 23.16 -18.66 -14.92
C SER A 123 23.32 -17.14 -15.00
N TRP A 124 22.34 -16.37 -14.53
CA TRP A 124 22.42 -14.90 -14.51
C TRP A 124 23.43 -14.42 -13.48
N ILE A 125 23.42 -15.03 -12.29
CA ILE A 125 24.39 -14.75 -11.21
C ILE A 125 25.81 -15.06 -11.69
N GLN A 126 26.02 -16.24 -12.28
CA GLN A 126 27.33 -16.62 -12.80
C GLN A 126 27.82 -15.66 -13.90
N ARG A 127 26.94 -15.17 -14.77
CA ARG A 127 27.30 -14.16 -15.76
C ARG A 127 27.74 -12.84 -15.12
N VAL A 128 27.10 -12.42 -14.02
CA VAL A 128 27.52 -11.24 -13.25
C VAL A 128 28.90 -11.45 -12.65
N PHE A 129 29.16 -12.60 -12.01
CA PHE A 129 30.49 -12.94 -11.48
C PHE A 129 31.56 -12.96 -12.56
N ASN A 130 31.30 -13.62 -13.70
CA ASN A 130 32.21 -13.65 -14.84
C ASN A 130 32.53 -12.24 -15.36
N HIS A 131 31.55 -11.34 -15.38
CA HIS A 131 31.76 -9.96 -15.81
C HIS A 131 32.67 -9.20 -14.85
N ILE A 132 32.40 -9.26 -13.54
CA ILE A 132 33.14 -8.46 -12.55
C ILE A 132 34.57 -8.96 -12.30
N SER A 133 34.85 -10.24 -12.59
CA SER A 133 36.20 -10.81 -12.53
C SER A 133 37.19 -10.10 -13.46
N ASN A 134 36.71 -9.45 -14.53
CA ASN A 134 37.55 -8.68 -15.45
C ASN A 134 38.02 -7.33 -14.85
N PHE A 135 37.57 -6.97 -13.64
CA PHE A 135 37.83 -5.66 -13.03
C PHE A 135 38.44 -5.80 -11.62
N PRO A 136 39.63 -6.42 -11.47
CA PRO A 136 40.23 -6.73 -10.17
C PRO A 136 40.60 -5.51 -9.31
N ASN A 137 40.58 -4.31 -9.89
CA ASN A 137 40.84 -3.04 -9.19
C ASN A 137 39.57 -2.33 -8.70
N THR A 138 38.40 -2.93 -8.89
CA THR A 138 37.09 -2.40 -8.49
C THR A 138 36.45 -3.40 -7.53
N TYR A 139 35.77 -2.91 -6.50
CA TYR A 139 35.01 -3.73 -5.56
C TYR A 139 33.51 -3.68 -5.88
N PHE A 140 32.82 -4.78 -5.61
CA PHE A 140 31.41 -4.94 -5.95
C PHE A 140 30.61 -5.29 -4.69
N LEU A 141 29.80 -4.35 -4.23
CA LEU A 141 28.88 -4.55 -3.11
C LEU A 141 27.65 -5.31 -3.58
N PHE A 142 27.49 -6.51 -3.03
CA PHE A 142 26.26 -7.28 -3.10
C PHE A 142 25.51 -7.12 -1.79
N LEU A 143 24.27 -6.65 -1.83
CA LEU A 143 23.42 -6.56 -0.64
C LEU A 143 22.15 -7.36 -0.89
N THR A 144 21.86 -8.32 -0.01
CA THR A 144 20.71 -9.21 -0.17
C THR A 144 19.93 -9.42 1.12
N LYS A 145 18.65 -9.82 0.98
CA LYS A 145 17.89 -10.45 2.07
C LYS A 145 17.82 -11.98 1.96
N ASN A 146 18.56 -12.58 1.02
CA ASN A 146 18.66 -14.03 0.88
C ASN A 146 20.13 -14.51 0.86
N PRO A 147 20.91 -14.25 1.93
CA PRO A 147 22.33 -14.57 1.99
C PRO A 147 22.64 -16.07 2.01
N SER A 148 21.67 -16.95 2.30
CA SER A 148 21.86 -18.40 2.19
C SER A 148 22.31 -18.81 0.79
N ARG A 149 21.86 -18.06 -0.23
CA ARG A 149 22.20 -18.29 -1.62
C ARG A 149 23.68 -18.04 -1.94
N PHE A 150 24.41 -17.27 -1.12
CA PHE A 150 25.86 -17.11 -1.32
C PHE A 150 26.57 -18.47 -1.32
N LYS A 151 26.11 -19.43 -0.50
CA LYS A 151 26.70 -20.77 -0.36
C LYS A 151 26.71 -21.57 -1.66
N GLU A 152 25.76 -21.31 -2.56
CA GLU A 152 25.68 -21.95 -3.88
C GLU A 152 26.82 -21.52 -4.83
N PHE A 153 27.52 -20.42 -4.50
CA PHE A 153 28.48 -19.79 -5.40
C PHE A 153 29.81 -19.39 -4.74
N LEU A 154 30.08 -19.74 -3.48
CA LEU A 154 31.29 -19.27 -2.79
C LEU A 154 32.59 -19.59 -3.55
N ASP A 155 32.62 -20.71 -4.26
CA ASP A 155 33.71 -21.14 -5.15
C ASP A 155 33.88 -20.26 -6.40
N LYS A 156 32.82 -19.54 -6.79
CA LYS A 156 32.74 -18.70 -8.00
C LYS A 156 32.72 -17.20 -7.69
N VAL A 157 32.52 -16.81 -6.42
CA VAL A 157 32.50 -15.41 -6.01
C VAL A 157 33.90 -14.82 -6.19
N PRO A 158 34.07 -13.73 -6.97
CA PRO A 158 35.37 -13.10 -7.15
C PRO A 158 35.87 -12.41 -5.85
N HIS A 159 37.17 -12.45 -5.59
CA HIS A 159 37.78 -11.89 -4.36
C HIS A 159 37.51 -10.38 -4.12
N ASN A 160 37.11 -9.64 -5.14
CA ASN A 160 36.72 -8.24 -5.07
C ASN A 160 35.22 -8.03 -4.76
N ALA A 161 34.48 -9.08 -4.39
CA ALA A 161 33.10 -8.99 -3.93
C ALA A 161 33.03 -8.66 -2.44
N ILE A 162 32.20 -7.68 -2.10
CA ILE A 162 31.75 -7.38 -0.74
C ILE A 162 30.38 -8.06 -0.57
N LEU A 163 30.30 -9.03 0.34
CA LEU A 163 29.08 -9.81 0.57
C LEU A 163 28.31 -9.21 1.74
N GLY A 164 27.14 -8.67 1.45
CA GLY A 164 26.31 -7.91 2.37
C GLY A 164 24.94 -8.54 2.60
N THR A 165 24.44 -8.42 3.83
CA THR A 165 23.03 -8.69 4.16
C THR A 165 22.36 -7.47 4.79
N THR A 166 21.05 -7.34 4.58
CA THR A 166 20.21 -6.51 5.46
C THR A 166 19.80 -7.31 6.69
N LEU A 167 19.94 -6.74 7.88
CA LEU A 167 19.46 -7.29 9.16
C LEU A 167 18.81 -6.16 9.96
N GLU A 168 17.49 -6.06 9.91
CA GLU A 168 16.75 -4.95 10.53
C GLU A 168 16.57 -5.12 12.04
N THR A 169 16.55 -6.35 12.55
CA THR A 169 16.33 -6.74 13.96
C THR A 169 16.84 -8.17 14.23
N ASN A 170 16.85 -8.60 15.50
CA ASN A 170 16.96 -10.00 15.92
C ASN A 170 15.60 -10.65 16.28
N LYS A 171 14.48 -9.90 16.17
CA LYS A 171 13.14 -10.32 16.57
C LYS A 171 12.30 -10.78 15.38
N ASP A 172 12.25 -12.09 15.16
CA ASP A 172 11.48 -12.68 14.06
C ASP A 172 9.96 -12.59 14.30
N ASP A 173 9.52 -12.66 15.56
CA ASP A 173 8.14 -12.46 15.99
C ASP A 173 7.62 -11.07 15.62
N LEU A 174 8.39 -10.02 15.94
CA LEU A 174 8.10 -8.65 15.53
C LEU A 174 8.15 -8.50 14.00
N TYR A 175 9.06 -9.20 13.32
CA TYR A 175 9.15 -9.20 11.87
C TYR A 175 7.88 -9.78 11.22
N ALA A 176 7.35 -10.84 11.81
CA ALA A 176 6.14 -11.53 11.35
C ALA A 176 4.86 -10.75 11.69
N GLU A 177 4.70 -10.30 12.94
CA GLU A 177 3.55 -9.54 13.43
C GLU A 177 3.30 -8.28 12.59
N TYR A 178 4.37 -7.56 12.24
CA TYR A 178 4.26 -6.33 11.45
C TYR A 178 4.32 -6.57 9.93
N HIS A 179 4.31 -7.84 9.48
CA HIS A 179 4.35 -8.24 8.08
C HIS A 179 5.45 -7.50 7.29
N ILE A 180 6.67 -7.45 7.85
CA ILE A 180 7.73 -6.55 7.35
C ILE A 180 8.12 -6.87 5.90
N SER A 181 8.22 -8.15 5.57
CA SER A 181 8.67 -8.65 4.26
C SER A 181 8.38 -10.15 4.15
N GLY A 182 8.23 -10.65 2.93
CA GLY A 182 8.22 -12.09 2.63
C GLY A 182 9.63 -12.67 2.41
N ALA A 183 10.70 -11.91 2.67
CA ALA A 183 12.08 -12.40 2.67
C ALA A 183 12.34 -13.45 3.78
N PRO A 184 13.43 -14.23 3.70
CA PRO A 184 13.93 -15.03 4.82
C PRO A 184 13.99 -14.23 6.13
N LEU A 185 13.67 -14.87 7.25
CA LEU A 185 13.62 -14.20 8.54
C LEU A 185 15.01 -13.64 8.92
N PRO A 186 15.08 -12.55 9.71
CA PRO A 186 16.35 -12.03 10.20
C PRO A 186 17.27 -13.10 10.82
N SER A 187 16.75 -14.05 11.60
CA SER A 187 17.55 -15.14 12.17
C SER A 187 18.21 -16.04 11.11
N GLU A 188 17.48 -16.42 10.06
CA GLU A 188 18.01 -17.21 8.95
C GLU A 188 19.12 -16.47 8.21
N ARG A 189 18.92 -15.16 8.01
CA ARG A 189 19.90 -14.30 7.35
C ARG A 189 21.18 -14.17 8.17
N TYR A 190 21.03 -14.03 9.48
CA TYR A 190 22.14 -14.04 10.43
C TYR A 190 22.91 -15.36 10.37
N MET A 191 22.23 -16.51 10.47
CA MET A 191 22.88 -17.83 10.45
C MET A 191 23.63 -18.05 9.13
N ALA A 192 23.01 -17.71 7.99
CA ALA A 192 23.66 -17.80 6.69
C ALA A 192 24.95 -16.97 6.61
N MET A 193 24.96 -15.74 7.14
CA MET A 193 26.14 -14.87 7.13
C MET A 193 27.22 -15.29 8.12
N LYS A 194 26.82 -15.85 9.27
CA LYS A 194 27.74 -16.42 10.27
C LYS A 194 28.54 -17.59 9.69
N GLU A 195 27.88 -18.46 8.93
CA GLU A 195 28.48 -19.67 8.36
C GLU A 195 29.38 -19.40 7.14
N ILE A 196 29.29 -18.23 6.53
CA ILE A 196 30.14 -17.86 5.40
C ILE A 196 31.49 -17.36 5.90
N ASP A 197 32.55 -18.09 5.51
CA ASP A 197 33.93 -17.66 5.65
C ASP A 197 34.33 -16.75 4.48
N TRP A 198 34.07 -15.45 4.64
CA TRP A 198 34.42 -14.43 3.64
C TRP A 198 34.97 -13.18 4.34
N PRO A 199 36.11 -12.62 3.89
CA PRO A 199 36.75 -11.51 4.59
C PRO A 199 35.96 -10.19 4.51
N LEU A 200 35.31 -9.95 3.37
CA LEU A 200 34.61 -8.70 3.04
C LEU A 200 33.11 -8.78 3.34
N LYS A 201 32.75 -9.08 4.60
CA LYS A 201 31.35 -9.10 5.05
C LYS A 201 30.84 -7.71 5.43
N PHE A 202 29.61 -7.41 5.00
CA PHE A 202 28.92 -6.14 5.23
C PHE A 202 27.54 -6.38 5.86
N VAL A 203 27.10 -5.52 6.78
CA VAL A 203 25.73 -5.56 7.31
C VAL A 203 25.08 -4.18 7.20
N SER A 204 23.84 -4.15 6.70
CA SER A 204 22.98 -2.95 6.75
C SER A 204 21.83 -3.19 7.72
N ILE A 205 21.81 -2.42 8.81
CA ILE A 205 20.72 -2.38 9.80
C ILE A 205 19.80 -1.22 9.41
N GLU A 206 19.10 -1.41 8.29
CA GLU A 206 18.26 -0.38 7.70
C GLU A 206 17.01 -0.94 7.00
N PRO A 207 15.83 -0.37 7.29
CA PRO A 207 15.56 0.48 8.45
C PRO A 207 15.71 -0.34 9.74
N ILE A 208 16.28 0.25 10.80
CA ILE A 208 16.37 -0.41 12.11
C ILE A 208 14.97 -0.60 12.72
N LEU A 209 14.67 -1.83 13.15
CA LEU A 209 13.45 -2.18 13.88
C LEU A 209 13.79 -2.51 15.33
N ASP A 210 12.81 -2.54 16.23
CA ASP A 210 13.07 -2.84 17.64
C ASP A 210 13.73 -4.21 17.80
N PHE A 211 14.70 -4.29 18.71
CA PHE A 211 15.66 -5.40 18.84
C PHE A 211 16.01 -5.65 20.31
N ASP A 212 16.64 -6.76 20.65
CA ASP A 212 17.23 -7.00 21.97
C ASP A 212 18.73 -6.71 21.91
N LEU A 213 19.19 -5.75 22.71
CA LEU A 213 20.51 -5.14 22.54
C LEU A 213 21.65 -6.16 22.59
N GLU A 214 21.70 -6.97 23.66
CA GLU A 214 22.79 -7.93 23.87
C GLU A 214 22.82 -9.00 22.77
N THR A 215 21.66 -9.60 22.46
CA THR A 215 21.52 -10.63 21.43
C THR A 215 21.90 -10.09 20.06
N PHE A 216 21.41 -8.91 19.70
CA PHE A 216 21.66 -8.34 18.38
C PHE A 216 23.12 -7.93 18.21
N VAL A 217 23.75 -7.35 19.24
CA VAL A 217 25.20 -7.10 19.27
C VAL A 217 25.98 -8.41 19.10
N GLY A 218 25.56 -9.48 19.79
CA GLY A 218 26.14 -10.82 19.65
C GLY A 218 26.07 -11.34 18.21
N TRP A 219 24.91 -11.25 17.56
CA TRP A 219 24.75 -11.66 16.16
C TRP A 219 25.71 -10.94 15.22
N ILE A 220 25.81 -9.61 15.34
CA ILE A 220 26.71 -8.81 14.50
C ILE A 220 28.18 -9.16 14.78
N LYS A 221 28.55 -9.41 16.04
CA LYS A 221 29.91 -9.83 16.41
C LYS A 221 30.28 -11.18 15.79
N GLU A 222 29.37 -12.14 15.77
CA GLU A 222 29.58 -13.46 15.17
C GLU A 222 29.67 -13.43 13.64
N ILE A 223 28.93 -12.52 12.98
CA ILE A 223 29.06 -12.28 11.53
C ILE A 223 30.46 -11.76 11.19
N LYS A 224 31.15 -11.05 12.09
CA LYS A 224 32.45 -10.39 11.86
C LYS A 224 32.46 -9.46 10.62
N PRO A 225 31.47 -8.55 10.45
CA PRO A 225 31.50 -7.61 9.34
C PRO A 225 32.62 -6.59 9.53
N PHE A 226 33.28 -6.19 8.44
CA PHE A 226 34.24 -5.09 8.51
C PHE A 226 33.55 -3.72 8.57
N LEU A 227 32.28 -3.65 8.12
CA LEU A 227 31.49 -2.43 8.03
C LEU A 227 30.00 -2.70 8.27
N VAL A 228 29.40 -1.86 9.10
CA VAL A 228 27.97 -1.86 9.44
C VAL A 228 27.38 -0.49 9.19
N TYR A 229 26.20 -0.45 8.57
CA TYR A 229 25.37 0.75 8.54
C TYR A 229 24.19 0.63 9.49
N VAL A 230 23.82 1.74 10.13
CA VAL A 230 22.65 1.83 11.02
C VAL A 230 21.85 3.08 10.67
N GLY A 231 20.55 2.92 10.45
CA GLY A 231 19.66 4.04 10.12
C GLY A 231 18.18 3.73 10.33
N TYR A 232 17.44 4.76 10.73
CA TYR A 232 15.98 4.73 10.80
C TYR A 232 15.33 4.81 9.41
N ASP A 233 14.02 4.52 9.36
CA ASP A 233 13.24 4.76 8.16
C ASP A 233 13.19 6.26 7.82
N ASN A 234 13.42 6.55 6.53
CA ASN A 234 13.48 7.88 5.95
C ASN A 234 12.27 8.20 5.05
N TYR A 235 11.35 7.25 4.88
CA TYR A 235 10.27 7.35 3.90
C TYR A 235 8.88 7.32 4.54
N GLU A 236 8.81 7.45 5.87
CA GLU A 236 7.59 7.53 6.68
C GLU A 236 6.69 6.28 6.56
N TRP A 237 7.29 5.11 6.36
CA TRP A 237 6.64 3.80 6.48
C TRP A 237 6.24 3.46 7.91
N ARG A 238 6.77 4.20 8.91
CA ARG A 238 6.37 4.10 10.32
C ARG A 238 6.46 2.67 10.84
N LEU A 239 7.62 2.06 10.58
CA LEU A 239 7.93 0.71 11.01
C LEU A 239 8.07 0.62 12.55
N PRO A 240 8.04 -0.57 13.17
CA PRO A 240 8.26 -0.71 14.61
C PRO A 240 9.72 -0.41 15.01
N GLU A 241 10.07 0.89 15.02
CA GLU A 241 11.41 1.40 15.28
C GLU A 241 11.71 1.46 16.80
N PRO A 242 12.98 1.26 17.21
CA PRO A 242 13.41 1.38 18.61
C PRO A 242 13.55 2.86 19.03
N PRO A 243 13.45 3.17 20.34
CA PRO A 243 13.77 4.50 20.87
C PRO A 243 15.20 4.96 20.54
N LEU A 244 15.42 6.27 20.43
CA LEU A 244 16.72 6.86 20.06
C LEU A 244 17.87 6.39 20.97
N GLU A 245 17.63 6.35 22.27
CA GLU A 245 18.63 5.94 23.26
C GLU A 245 19.08 4.49 23.03
N LYS A 246 18.14 3.59 22.76
CA LYS A 246 18.41 2.17 22.48
C LYS A 246 19.28 2.01 21.23
N THR A 247 18.99 2.77 20.17
CA THR A 247 19.81 2.79 18.95
C THR A 247 21.20 3.36 19.20
N ARG A 248 21.33 4.43 20.00
CA ARG A 248 22.65 4.96 20.36
C ARG A 248 23.48 3.97 21.17
N ASN A 249 22.85 3.18 22.04
CA ASN A 249 23.52 2.11 22.78
C ASN A 249 24.01 1.00 21.83
N LEU A 250 23.19 0.57 20.87
CA LEU A 250 23.63 -0.37 19.82
C LEU A 250 24.85 0.15 19.07
N ILE A 251 24.79 1.39 18.56
CA ILE A 251 25.92 1.99 17.83
C ILE A 251 27.19 2.02 18.69
N ARG A 252 27.08 2.37 19.97
CA ARG A 252 28.22 2.38 20.91
C ARG A 252 28.86 1.00 21.06
N GLU A 253 28.04 -0.05 21.22
CA GLU A 253 28.52 -1.42 21.38
C GLU A 253 29.12 -1.98 20.09
N LEU A 254 28.50 -1.73 18.93
CA LEU A 254 29.03 -2.15 17.63
C LEU A 254 30.38 -1.48 17.33
N LYS A 255 30.53 -0.19 17.67
CA LYS A 255 31.80 0.54 17.61
C LYS A 255 32.87 0.01 18.57
N LYS A 256 32.68 -1.09 19.29
CA LYS A 256 33.77 -1.78 20.01
C LYS A 256 34.50 -2.82 19.15
N PHE A 257 33.86 -3.37 18.12
CA PHE A 257 34.47 -4.43 17.29
C PHE A 257 34.29 -4.29 15.77
N THR A 258 33.50 -3.33 15.27
CA THR A 258 33.35 -3.10 13.82
C THR A 258 33.27 -1.61 13.47
N CYS A 259 33.47 -1.27 12.20
CA CYS A 259 33.21 0.09 11.71
C CYS A 259 31.71 0.31 11.58
N VAL A 260 31.19 1.41 12.14
CA VAL A 260 29.77 1.76 12.07
C VAL A 260 29.60 3.10 11.39
N ILE A 261 28.79 3.13 10.33
CA ILE A 261 28.36 4.37 9.66
C ILE A 261 26.90 4.65 10.04
N GLU A 262 26.70 5.78 10.69
CA GLU A 262 25.39 6.30 11.05
C GLU A 262 24.75 6.97 9.83
N LYS A 263 23.52 6.59 9.49
CA LYS A 263 22.68 7.35 8.55
C LYS A 263 21.74 8.27 9.33
N THR A 264 20.46 8.25 9.01
CA THR A 264 19.47 9.02 9.74
C THR A 264 19.28 8.42 11.12
N ILE A 265 19.67 9.18 12.15
CA ILE A 265 19.47 8.86 13.55
C ILE A 265 18.61 9.99 14.15
N ARG A 266 17.35 9.66 14.48
CA ARG A 266 16.34 10.60 14.99
C ARG A 266 15.51 9.97 16.10
N GLU A 267 14.68 10.78 16.75
CA GLU A 267 13.62 10.26 17.63
C GLU A 267 12.65 9.35 16.84
N SER A 268 12.18 8.28 17.50
CA SER A 268 11.22 7.35 16.92
C SER A 268 9.84 8.00 16.75
N TRP A 269 9.12 7.67 15.69
CA TRP A 269 7.79 8.23 15.43
C TRP A 269 6.73 7.84 16.49
N LYS A 270 6.94 6.74 17.25
CA LYS A 270 6.01 6.32 18.32
C LYS A 270 5.93 7.32 19.47
N LYS A 271 7.03 8.00 19.81
CA LYS A 271 7.07 9.03 20.86
C LYS A 271 6.21 10.25 20.51
N TYR A 272 6.08 10.58 19.22
CA TYR A 272 5.26 11.69 18.72
C TYR A 272 3.74 11.44 18.79
N ASN A 273 3.28 10.19 18.93
CA ASN A 273 1.84 9.87 18.98
C ASN A 273 1.24 9.92 20.40
N LEU A 274 2.04 9.89 21.46
CA LEU A 274 1.55 9.98 22.84
C LEU A 274 1.15 11.42 23.23
N GLU A 275 1.55 12.43 22.44
CA GLU A 275 1.27 13.85 22.72
C GLU A 275 0.12 14.43 21.86
N ILE A 276 -0.33 13.75 20.81
CA ILE A 276 -1.45 14.21 19.94
C ILE A 276 -2.78 13.66 20.47
N GLY A 277 -3.08 13.99 21.73
CA GLY A 277 -4.37 13.73 22.37
C GLY A 277 -5.32 14.91 22.18
N LYS A 278 -5.82 15.12 20.96
CA LYS A 278 -7.05 15.88 20.60
C LYS A 278 -7.15 15.95 19.07
N SER A 279 -8.03 15.15 18.48
CA SER A 279 -8.26 15.18 17.03
C SER A 279 -8.72 16.57 16.58
N LYS A 280 -7.96 17.22 15.70
CA LYS A 280 -8.32 18.49 15.05
C LYS A 280 -9.59 18.37 14.18
N TYR A 281 -9.97 17.15 13.78
CA TYR A 281 -10.98 16.91 12.77
C TYR A 281 -12.26 16.24 13.28
N THR A 282 -12.30 15.71 14.51
CA THR A 282 -13.49 15.03 15.08
C THR A 282 -14.73 15.91 15.05
N GLY A 283 -14.59 17.21 15.33
CA GLY A 283 -15.71 18.16 15.27
C GLY A 283 -16.31 18.31 13.87
N ASN A 284 -15.55 18.09 12.79
CA ASN A 284 -16.06 18.21 11.43
C ASN A 284 -17.01 17.05 11.07
N TYR A 285 -16.68 15.82 11.47
CA TYR A 285 -17.52 14.67 11.12
C TYR A 285 -18.87 14.70 11.83
N GLU A 286 -18.92 15.17 13.08
CA GLU A 286 -20.20 15.38 13.78
C GLU A 286 -21.08 16.45 13.11
N ASN A 287 -20.47 17.49 12.53
CA ASN A 287 -21.22 18.47 11.75
C ASN A 287 -21.79 17.87 10.47
N PHE A 288 -21.08 16.93 9.83
CA PHE A 288 -21.59 16.26 8.62
C PHE A 288 -22.79 15.35 8.92
N LYS A 289 -22.74 14.61 10.04
CA LYS A 289 -23.81 13.68 10.45
C LYS A 289 -25.20 14.33 10.50
N GLN A 290 -25.26 15.59 10.91
CA GLN A 290 -26.51 16.35 11.07
C GLN A 290 -27.27 16.58 9.76
N TYR A 291 -26.65 16.30 8.61
CA TYR A 291 -27.23 16.54 7.28
C TYR A 291 -27.48 15.24 6.50
N LEU A 292 -27.28 14.06 7.12
CA LEU A 292 -27.48 12.78 6.43
C LEU A 292 -28.93 12.56 6.00
N ASN A 293 -29.91 13.08 6.73
CA ASN A 293 -31.34 13.04 6.37
C ASN A 293 -31.63 13.63 5.00
N LEU A 294 -30.87 14.64 4.58
CA LEU A 294 -31.04 15.28 3.27
C LEU A 294 -30.72 14.34 2.10
N MET A 295 -29.95 13.27 2.34
CA MET A 295 -29.69 12.22 1.35
C MET A 295 -30.95 11.37 1.13
N HIS A 296 -31.69 11.06 2.20
CA HIS A 296 -32.96 10.35 2.11
C HIS A 296 -34.01 11.22 1.40
N GLU A 297 -34.17 12.49 1.81
CA GLU A 297 -35.10 13.43 1.17
C GLU A 297 -34.84 13.54 -0.34
N ARG A 298 -33.55 13.64 -0.72
CA ARG A 298 -33.18 13.71 -2.13
C ARG A 298 -33.48 12.41 -2.88
N ALA A 299 -33.24 11.27 -2.26
CA ALA A 299 -33.56 9.97 -2.84
C ALA A 299 -35.08 9.80 -3.05
N ALA A 300 -35.90 10.23 -2.09
CA ALA A 300 -37.36 10.21 -2.19
C ALA A 300 -37.86 11.11 -3.35
N GLN A 301 -37.31 12.31 -3.48
CA GLN A 301 -37.61 13.20 -4.61
C GLN A 301 -37.30 12.55 -5.96
N ILE A 302 -36.16 11.84 -6.06
CA ILE A 302 -35.78 11.14 -7.28
C ILE A 302 -36.79 10.04 -7.59
N ILE A 303 -37.22 9.24 -6.62
CA ILE A 303 -38.25 8.21 -6.86
C ILE A 303 -39.56 8.84 -7.37
N GLU A 304 -40.01 9.93 -6.75
CA GLU A 304 -41.23 10.63 -7.18
C GLU A 304 -41.12 11.18 -8.61
N MET A 305 -39.93 11.59 -9.08
CA MET A 305 -39.74 12.02 -10.48
C MET A 305 -39.97 10.91 -11.50
N PHE A 306 -39.89 9.64 -11.07
CA PHE A 306 -40.13 8.48 -11.93
C PHE A 306 -41.56 7.94 -11.78
N ARG A 307 -42.41 8.54 -10.93
CA ARG A 307 -43.78 8.09 -10.65
C ARG A 307 -44.64 7.84 -11.89
N ASP A 308 -44.53 8.68 -12.89
CA ASP A 308 -45.30 8.58 -14.14
C ASP A 308 -44.61 7.69 -15.20
N ARG A 309 -43.49 7.05 -14.84
CA ARG A 309 -42.69 6.15 -15.68
C ARG A 309 -42.75 4.73 -15.14
N ASP A 310 -43.94 4.11 -15.26
CA ASP A 310 -44.26 2.81 -14.64
C ASP A 310 -43.22 1.71 -14.91
N ARG A 311 -42.65 1.68 -16.13
CA ARG A 311 -41.67 0.65 -16.51
C ARG A 311 -40.32 0.86 -15.81
N GLU A 312 -39.81 2.09 -15.81
CA GLU A 312 -38.55 2.43 -15.14
C GLU A 312 -38.66 2.27 -13.62
N LEU A 313 -39.81 2.62 -13.03
CA LEU A 313 -40.07 2.37 -11.62
C LEU A 313 -40.13 0.91 -11.26
N GLN A 314 -40.82 0.09 -12.06
CA GLN A 314 -40.87 -1.36 -11.83
C GLN A 314 -39.45 -1.96 -11.86
N GLN A 315 -38.63 -1.55 -12.83
CA GLN A 315 -37.24 -2.02 -12.91
C GLN A 315 -36.41 -1.52 -11.73
N LEU A 316 -36.60 -0.28 -11.27
CA LEU A 316 -35.93 0.26 -10.10
C LEU A 316 -36.34 -0.47 -8.81
N ASP A 317 -37.64 -0.72 -8.62
CA ASP A 317 -38.16 -1.48 -7.48
C ASP A 317 -37.64 -2.94 -7.49
N GLU A 318 -37.48 -3.55 -8.68
CA GLU A 318 -36.87 -4.87 -8.83
C GLU A 318 -35.39 -4.90 -8.45
N LEU A 319 -34.63 -3.82 -8.71
CA LEU A 319 -33.23 -3.70 -8.30
C LEU A 319 -33.06 -3.31 -6.84
N LEU A 320 -34.04 -2.62 -6.26
CA LEU A 320 -34.08 -2.23 -4.85
C LEU A 320 -34.79 -3.27 -3.96
N LYS A 321 -34.89 -4.53 -4.43
CA LYS A 321 -35.56 -5.62 -3.72
C LYS A 321 -35.11 -5.77 -2.27
N GLU A 322 -36.05 -6.22 -1.44
CA GLU A 322 -35.91 -6.37 0.00
C GLU A 322 -34.71 -7.26 0.36
N GLY A 323 -33.73 -6.67 1.03
CA GLY A 323 -32.62 -7.38 1.65
C GLY A 323 -32.92 -7.71 3.11
N GLU A 324 -32.13 -8.62 3.67
CA GLU A 324 -32.16 -8.84 5.12
C GLU A 324 -31.64 -7.60 5.87
N GLN A 325 -32.01 -7.43 7.13
CA GLN A 325 -31.56 -6.30 7.96
C GLN A 325 -30.03 -6.16 8.00
N ALA A 326 -29.30 -7.27 7.93
CA ALA A 326 -27.84 -7.29 7.87
C ALA A 326 -27.29 -6.64 6.58
N GLU A 327 -27.97 -6.81 5.44
CA GLU A 327 -27.60 -6.21 4.16
C GLU A 327 -27.89 -4.71 4.12
N HIS A 328 -29.01 -4.29 4.72
CA HIS A 328 -29.33 -2.87 4.92
C HIS A 328 -28.29 -2.21 5.82
N TYR A 329 -27.90 -2.85 6.93
CA TYR A 329 -26.87 -2.35 7.83
C TYR A 329 -25.50 -2.23 7.16
N TRP A 330 -25.07 -3.25 6.40
CA TRP A 330 -23.87 -3.17 5.57
C TRP A 330 -23.94 -1.94 4.66
N THR A 331 -25.03 -1.80 3.93
CA THR A 331 -25.20 -0.69 2.97
C THR A 331 -25.11 0.67 3.65
N LEU A 332 -25.75 0.85 4.80
CA LEU A 332 -25.65 2.08 5.58
C LEU A 332 -24.22 2.34 6.08
N LYS A 333 -23.50 1.32 6.55
CA LYS A 333 -22.13 1.48 7.08
C LYS A 333 -21.13 1.89 6.01
N LYS A 334 -21.20 1.30 4.80
CA LYS A 334 -20.32 1.69 3.69
C LYS A 334 -20.61 3.11 3.21
N LEU A 335 -21.89 3.48 3.06
CA LEU A 335 -22.30 4.81 2.63
C LEU A 335 -21.97 5.87 3.68
N PHE A 336 -22.14 5.55 4.97
CA PHE A 336 -21.75 6.44 6.08
C PHE A 336 -20.27 6.74 6.04
N SER A 337 -19.44 5.70 5.87
CA SER A 337 -18.00 5.87 5.77
C SER A 337 -17.66 6.78 4.59
N LEU A 338 -18.20 6.50 3.40
CA LEU A 338 -17.98 7.32 2.21
C LEU A 338 -18.44 8.79 2.41
N ALA A 339 -19.61 9.01 3.02
CA ALA A 339 -20.14 10.34 3.34
C ALA A 339 -19.21 11.13 4.27
N MET A 340 -18.61 10.48 5.27
CA MET A 340 -17.68 11.17 6.17
C MET A 340 -16.32 11.45 5.49
N TYR A 341 -15.92 10.61 4.52
CA TYR A 341 -14.62 10.72 3.84
C TYR A 341 -14.60 11.81 2.76
N ILE A 342 -15.62 11.86 1.90
CA ILE A 342 -15.65 12.73 0.70
C ILE A 342 -15.40 14.21 1.03
N PRO A 343 -16.07 14.83 2.03
CA PRO A 343 -15.85 16.24 2.32
C PRO A 343 -14.41 16.55 2.75
N MET A 344 -13.79 15.64 3.52
CA MET A 344 -12.39 15.79 3.95
C MET A 344 -11.43 15.62 2.78
N PHE A 345 -11.64 14.60 1.93
CA PHE A 345 -10.85 14.39 0.72
C PHE A 345 -10.91 15.61 -0.21
N LEU A 346 -12.11 16.14 -0.47
CA LEU A 346 -12.29 17.33 -1.30
C LEU A 346 -11.68 18.58 -0.66
N LEU A 347 -11.81 18.78 0.65
CA LEU A 347 -11.21 19.93 1.33
C LEU A 347 -9.68 19.94 1.20
N ILE A 348 -9.04 18.79 1.44
CA ILE A 348 -7.60 18.58 1.30
C ILE A 348 -7.19 18.71 -0.17
N GLY A 349 -7.93 18.06 -1.07
CA GLY A 349 -7.72 18.08 -2.50
C GLY A 349 -7.80 19.48 -3.10
N ARG A 350 -8.82 20.27 -2.74
CA ARG A 350 -8.97 21.66 -3.19
C ARG A 350 -7.83 22.54 -2.68
N SER A 351 -7.37 22.33 -1.45
CA SER A 351 -6.16 23.02 -0.94
C SER A 351 -4.89 22.63 -1.72
N SER A 352 -4.76 21.36 -2.10
CA SER A 352 -3.66 20.86 -2.93
C SER A 352 -3.70 21.45 -4.35
N PHE A 353 -4.91 21.59 -4.91
CA PHE A 353 -5.15 22.19 -6.22
C PHE A 353 -4.74 23.68 -6.23
N GLU A 354 -5.19 24.45 -5.23
CA GLU A 354 -4.85 25.88 -5.05
C GLU A 354 -3.33 26.10 -4.95
N LYS A 355 -2.59 25.13 -4.38
CA LYS A 355 -1.12 25.15 -4.27
C LYS A 355 -0.40 24.63 -5.52
N GLY A 356 -1.12 24.26 -6.58
CA GLY A 356 -0.54 23.70 -7.81
C GLY A 356 0.04 22.28 -7.65
N HIS A 357 -0.32 21.57 -6.57
CA HIS A 357 0.14 20.22 -6.31
C HIS A 357 -0.71 19.15 -7.02
N CYS A 358 -1.96 19.46 -7.39
CA CYS A 358 -2.80 18.64 -8.28
C CYS A 358 -3.51 19.51 -9.32
N ASP A 359 -3.99 18.90 -10.39
CA ASP A 359 -4.68 19.57 -11.50
C ASP A 359 -6.08 18.97 -11.80
N GLY A 360 -6.56 18.07 -10.93
CA GLY A 360 -7.91 17.55 -10.98
C GLY A 360 -8.25 16.67 -9.79
N LEU A 361 -9.47 16.78 -9.29
CA LEU A 361 -10.06 15.89 -8.29
C LEU A 361 -11.02 14.93 -8.98
N ILE A 362 -10.73 13.63 -8.91
CA ILE A 362 -11.46 12.60 -9.67
C ILE A 362 -12.07 11.59 -8.69
N TYR A 363 -13.33 11.24 -8.91
CA TYR A 363 -13.98 10.12 -8.22
C TYR A 363 -14.18 8.96 -9.19
N ILE A 364 -13.91 7.74 -8.72
CA ILE A 364 -14.13 6.52 -9.48
C ILE A 364 -14.91 5.55 -8.62
N ASP A 365 -16.08 5.15 -9.10
CA ASP A 365 -16.85 4.06 -8.55
C ASP A 365 -16.74 2.86 -9.47
N THR A 366 -16.15 1.78 -8.96
CA THR A 366 -15.90 0.57 -9.77
C THR A 366 -17.07 -0.40 -9.78
N HIS A 367 -18.03 -0.20 -8.87
CA HIS A 367 -19.21 -1.04 -8.69
C HIS A 367 -20.37 -0.11 -8.32
N ALA A 368 -20.75 0.74 -9.26
CA ALA A 368 -21.60 1.90 -8.98
C ALA A 368 -23.03 1.54 -8.54
N GLY A 369 -23.53 0.36 -8.92
CA GLY A 369 -24.90 -0.04 -8.64
C GLY A 369 -25.92 0.87 -9.31
N PRO A 370 -27.19 0.83 -8.88
CA PRO A 370 -28.26 1.63 -9.50
C PRO A 370 -28.20 3.10 -9.09
N GLY A 371 -27.35 3.48 -8.12
CA GLY A 371 -27.23 4.85 -7.60
C GLY A 371 -28.21 5.21 -6.48
N LEU A 372 -29.20 4.38 -6.21
CA LEU A 372 -30.00 4.41 -4.98
C LEU A 372 -29.70 3.17 -4.14
N ALA A 373 -29.98 3.26 -2.85
CA ALA A 373 -29.73 2.18 -1.91
C ALA A 373 -30.94 1.97 -0.99
N LYS A 374 -31.42 0.73 -0.93
CA LYS A 374 -32.43 0.29 0.02
C LYS A 374 -31.82 0.13 1.40
N VAL A 375 -32.42 0.73 2.41
CA VAL A 375 -31.87 0.74 3.79
C VAL A 375 -32.87 0.29 4.84
N GLY A 376 -34.03 -0.21 4.42
CA GLY A 376 -35.08 -0.70 5.29
C GLY A 376 -36.15 -1.45 4.51
N LYS A 377 -37.18 -1.93 5.20
CA LYS A 377 -38.25 -2.76 4.62
C LYS A 377 -39.27 -1.92 3.86
N GLU A 378 -39.61 -0.74 4.36
CA GLU A 378 -40.67 0.07 3.74
C GLU A 378 -40.19 0.67 2.43
N ARG A 379 -41.07 0.81 1.43
CA ARG A 379 -40.72 1.31 0.07
C ARG A 379 -39.93 2.62 0.10
N GLN A 380 -40.30 3.53 1.01
CA GLN A 380 -39.68 4.85 1.18
C GLN A 380 -38.32 4.81 1.90
N GLU A 381 -37.91 3.70 2.52
CA GLU A 381 -36.64 3.59 3.26
C GLU A 381 -35.45 3.41 2.31
N ILE A 382 -35.13 4.50 1.61
CA ILE A 382 -34.13 4.59 0.55
C ILE A 382 -33.22 5.81 0.74
N VAL A 383 -31.96 5.70 0.32
CA VAL A 383 -30.97 6.77 0.35
C VAL A 383 -30.18 6.81 -0.96
N LEU A 384 -29.39 7.87 -1.17
CA LEU A 384 -28.44 7.92 -2.28
C LEU A 384 -27.34 6.86 -2.12
N GLY A 385 -27.15 6.04 -3.16
CA GLY A 385 -26.02 5.12 -3.28
C GLY A 385 -24.71 5.88 -3.57
N SER A 386 -23.58 5.16 -3.60
CA SER A 386 -22.25 5.75 -3.72
C SER A 386 -22.05 6.71 -4.91
N PRO A 387 -22.53 6.44 -6.14
CA PRO A 387 -22.30 7.38 -7.25
C PRO A 387 -23.07 8.70 -7.05
N LEU A 388 -24.34 8.64 -6.60
CA LEU A 388 -25.14 9.84 -6.39
C LEU A 388 -24.72 10.58 -5.11
N LEU A 389 -24.29 9.86 -4.07
CA LEU A 389 -23.69 10.45 -2.89
C LEU A 389 -22.44 11.28 -3.27
N ALA A 390 -21.56 10.74 -4.13
CA ALA A 390 -20.37 11.48 -4.59
C ALA A 390 -20.70 12.75 -5.41
N LEU A 391 -21.85 12.76 -6.10
CA LEU A 391 -22.35 13.92 -6.84
C LEU A 391 -22.97 14.98 -5.91
N TYR A 392 -23.85 14.57 -4.99
CA TYR A 392 -24.72 15.49 -4.24
C TYR A 392 -24.17 15.94 -2.90
N TRP A 393 -23.45 15.06 -2.21
CA TRP A 393 -22.98 15.32 -0.86
C TRP A 393 -22.06 16.56 -0.74
N PRO A 394 -21.13 16.81 -1.68
CA PRO A 394 -20.27 17.98 -1.63
C PRO A 394 -21.04 19.31 -1.64
N THR A 395 -22.09 19.41 -2.45
CA THR A 395 -22.94 20.61 -2.53
C THR A 395 -23.71 20.83 -1.23
N ILE A 396 -24.26 19.75 -0.64
CA ILE A 396 -24.99 19.84 0.63
C ILE A 396 -24.11 20.36 1.76
N ILE A 397 -22.90 19.81 1.88
CA ILE A 397 -21.95 20.21 2.91
C ILE A 397 -21.36 21.60 2.63
N GLY A 398 -20.98 21.90 1.39
CA GLY A 398 -20.42 23.19 0.99
C GLY A 398 -21.37 24.37 1.23
N ASN A 399 -22.68 24.16 1.04
CA ASN A 399 -23.68 25.22 1.23
C ASN A 399 -24.01 25.50 2.70
N ARG A 400 -23.81 24.53 3.59
CA ARG A 400 -24.22 24.63 5.00
C ARG A 400 -23.06 24.89 5.95
N LEU A 401 -21.86 24.40 5.62
CA LEU A 401 -20.68 24.55 6.47
C LEU A 401 -19.68 25.52 5.84
N LYS A 402 -19.57 26.72 6.43
CA LYS A 402 -18.69 27.80 5.94
C LYS A 402 -17.24 27.36 5.70
N THR A 403 -16.69 26.50 6.56
CA THR A 403 -15.33 25.94 6.45
C THR A 403 -15.16 25.02 5.23
N PHE A 404 -16.25 24.49 4.68
CA PHE A 404 -16.28 23.58 3.55
C PHE A 404 -16.81 24.23 2.27
N LYS A 405 -17.12 25.54 2.24
CA LYS A 405 -17.67 26.23 1.06
C LYS A 405 -16.95 25.89 -0.26
N LYS A 406 -15.63 25.77 -0.24
CA LYS A 406 -14.84 25.45 -1.44
C LYS A 406 -15.03 24.05 -2.02
N ILE A 407 -15.69 23.13 -1.30
CA ILE A 407 -15.99 21.79 -1.81
C ILE A 407 -17.32 21.72 -2.56
N GLU A 408 -18.13 22.79 -2.55
CA GLU A 408 -19.46 22.84 -3.18
C GLU A 408 -19.43 22.38 -4.64
N LYS A 409 -18.37 22.71 -5.38
CA LYS A 409 -18.12 22.29 -6.77
C LYS A 409 -18.02 20.75 -6.94
N GLY A 410 -17.78 20.00 -5.87
CA GLY A 410 -17.63 18.54 -5.92
C GLY A 410 -16.34 18.10 -6.60
N PHE A 411 -16.40 17.00 -7.35
CA PHE A 411 -15.28 16.45 -8.13
C PHE A 411 -15.23 17.07 -9.53
N ASP A 412 -14.02 17.22 -10.09
CA ASP A 412 -13.83 17.73 -11.45
C ASP A 412 -14.14 16.69 -12.53
N LYS A 413 -14.10 15.38 -12.18
CA LYS A 413 -14.55 14.28 -13.04
C LYS A 413 -15.02 13.09 -12.20
N LEU A 414 -16.08 12.41 -12.64
CA LEU A 414 -16.62 11.21 -12.00
C LEU A 414 -16.74 10.09 -13.05
N PHE A 415 -16.25 8.91 -12.69
CA PHE A 415 -16.37 7.70 -13.51
C PHE A 415 -17.16 6.64 -12.74
N PHE A 416 -18.28 6.19 -13.29
CA PHE A 416 -19.09 5.13 -12.71
C PHE A 416 -19.04 3.90 -13.61
N ILE A 417 -18.66 2.76 -13.06
CA ILE A 417 -18.57 1.49 -13.77
C ILE A 417 -19.58 0.53 -13.15
N GLU A 418 -20.42 -0.05 -13.99
CA GLU A 418 -21.40 -1.07 -13.59
C GLU A 418 -21.41 -2.20 -14.62
N LYS A 419 -21.24 -3.43 -14.15
CA LYS A 419 -21.13 -4.63 -14.98
C LYS A 419 -22.50 -5.10 -15.44
N ASP A 420 -23.52 -5.00 -14.57
CA ASP A 420 -24.89 -5.36 -14.92
C ASP A 420 -25.53 -4.30 -15.82
N ARG A 421 -26.02 -4.73 -16.99
CA ARG A 421 -26.51 -3.81 -18.01
C ARG A 421 -27.80 -3.10 -17.58
N GLN A 422 -28.69 -3.79 -16.88
CA GLN A 422 -29.97 -3.21 -16.45
C GLN A 422 -29.75 -2.16 -15.37
N THR A 423 -28.94 -2.50 -14.37
CA THR A 423 -28.50 -1.60 -13.30
C THR A 423 -27.81 -0.37 -13.86
N CYS A 424 -26.92 -0.54 -14.84
CA CYS A 424 -26.24 0.58 -15.50
C CYS A 424 -27.21 1.51 -16.25
N ILE A 425 -28.23 0.97 -16.92
CA ILE A 425 -29.24 1.77 -17.62
C ILE A 425 -30.02 2.63 -16.63
N ILE A 426 -30.43 2.04 -15.50
CA ILE A 426 -31.13 2.78 -14.44
C ILE A 426 -30.25 3.89 -13.87
N LEU A 427 -28.97 3.60 -13.57
CA LEU A 427 -28.04 4.63 -13.10
C LEU A 427 -27.94 5.79 -14.09
N LYS A 428 -27.86 5.53 -15.40
CA LYS A 428 -27.85 6.57 -16.44
C LYS A 428 -29.11 7.42 -16.40
N GLN A 429 -30.28 6.78 -16.36
CA GLN A 429 -31.55 7.49 -16.30
C GLN A 429 -31.66 8.39 -15.06
N LEU A 430 -31.21 7.90 -13.89
CA LEU A 430 -31.22 8.66 -12.65
C LEU A 430 -30.26 9.85 -12.71
N VAL A 431 -29.05 9.64 -13.23
CA VAL A 431 -28.07 10.71 -13.43
C VAL A 431 -28.62 11.76 -14.41
N ASP A 432 -29.17 11.35 -15.56
CA ASP A 432 -29.74 12.27 -16.55
C ASP A 432 -30.92 13.09 -15.99
N ALA A 433 -31.82 12.44 -15.24
CA ALA A 433 -32.95 13.12 -14.59
C ALA A 433 -32.50 14.21 -13.61
N MET A 434 -31.35 13.99 -12.97
CA MET A 434 -30.72 14.91 -12.04
C MET A 434 -29.97 16.07 -12.72
N GLY A 435 -29.61 15.92 -14.00
CA GLY A 435 -28.82 16.88 -14.79
C GLY A 435 -29.57 18.09 -15.31
N ASN A 436 -30.91 18.10 -15.28
CA ASN A 436 -31.72 19.21 -15.80
C ASN A 436 -31.55 20.56 -15.05
N ARG A 437 -30.62 20.68 -14.09
CA ARG A 437 -30.27 21.94 -13.41
C ARG A 437 -28.77 22.28 -13.38
N GLY A 438 -27.87 21.53 -14.03
CA GLY A 438 -26.44 21.85 -14.00
C GLY A 438 -25.53 20.78 -14.63
N ASN A 439 -24.42 21.24 -15.19
CA ASN A 439 -23.56 20.56 -16.16
C ASN A 439 -23.04 19.16 -15.72
N LEU A 440 -23.63 18.08 -16.23
CA LEU A 440 -23.18 16.69 -16.05
C LEU A 440 -22.04 16.27 -16.98
N ASP A 441 -21.45 17.20 -17.74
CA ASP A 441 -20.29 16.93 -18.62
C ASP A 441 -19.11 16.27 -17.89
N ASN A 442 -19.05 16.40 -16.57
CA ASN A 442 -18.03 15.79 -15.72
C ASN A 442 -18.31 14.34 -15.32
N VAL A 443 -19.46 13.74 -15.67
CA VAL A 443 -19.83 12.36 -15.34
C VAL A 443 -19.70 11.44 -16.57
N GLU A 444 -19.07 10.29 -16.40
CA GLU A 444 -19.02 9.22 -17.42
C GLU A 444 -19.45 7.88 -16.82
N ILE A 445 -20.44 7.24 -17.43
CA ILE A 445 -21.01 5.97 -16.97
C ILE A 445 -20.71 4.86 -17.98
N PHE A 446 -20.05 3.80 -17.54
CA PHE A 446 -19.67 2.64 -18.35
C PHE A 446 -20.45 1.40 -17.92
N CYS A 447 -21.15 0.78 -18.87
CA CYS A 447 -21.83 -0.51 -18.68
C CYS A 447 -20.88 -1.64 -19.09
N ASN A 448 -19.90 -1.96 -18.24
CA ASN A 448 -18.84 -2.92 -18.54
C ASN A 448 -18.20 -3.46 -17.26
N ASP A 449 -17.45 -4.55 -17.37
CA ASP A 449 -16.68 -5.12 -16.26
C ASP A 449 -15.50 -4.19 -15.89
N SER A 450 -15.34 -3.89 -14.60
CA SER A 450 -14.26 -3.04 -14.08
C SER A 450 -12.85 -3.53 -14.45
N ASN A 451 -12.64 -4.85 -14.53
CA ASN A 451 -11.36 -5.42 -14.95
C ASN A 451 -11.01 -5.15 -16.42
N LYS A 452 -11.99 -4.77 -17.23
CA LYS A 452 -11.80 -4.34 -18.63
C LYS A 452 -11.79 -2.82 -18.75
N GLN A 453 -12.71 -2.15 -18.07
CA GLN A 453 -12.97 -0.72 -18.25
C GLN A 453 -11.90 0.19 -17.65
N LEU A 454 -11.23 -0.24 -16.57
CA LEU A 454 -10.23 0.60 -15.89
C LEU A 454 -9.03 0.96 -16.77
N TYR A 455 -8.72 0.17 -17.81
CA TYR A 455 -7.68 0.52 -18.79
C TYR A 455 -8.03 1.78 -19.57
N GLU A 456 -9.26 1.88 -20.09
CA GLU A 456 -9.72 3.05 -20.83
C GLU A 456 -9.84 4.28 -19.92
N VAL A 457 -10.43 4.10 -18.72
CA VAL A 457 -10.56 5.18 -17.73
C VAL A 457 -9.20 5.77 -17.39
N ARG A 458 -8.19 4.92 -17.19
CA ARG A 458 -6.81 5.35 -16.95
C ARG A 458 -6.28 6.23 -18.09
N GLU A 459 -6.42 5.78 -19.33
CA GLU A 459 -5.91 6.52 -20.50
C GLU A 459 -6.60 7.88 -20.64
N LYS A 460 -7.92 7.94 -20.40
CA LYS A 460 -8.66 9.21 -20.34
C LYS A 460 -8.12 10.14 -19.26
N ILE A 461 -7.83 9.62 -18.07
CA ILE A 461 -7.29 10.43 -16.96
C ILE A 461 -5.90 10.96 -17.32
N ILE A 462 -4.98 10.12 -17.81
CA ILE A 462 -3.61 10.56 -18.13
C ILE A 462 -3.57 11.53 -19.31
N LYS A 463 -4.49 11.41 -20.26
CA LYS A 463 -4.62 12.33 -21.39
C LYS A 463 -5.03 13.74 -20.93
N ASN A 464 -5.92 13.84 -19.94
CA ASN A 464 -6.52 15.10 -19.53
C ASN A 464 -5.86 15.74 -18.28
N TYR A 465 -5.19 14.95 -17.45
CA TYR A 465 -4.60 15.40 -16.18
C TYR A 465 -3.15 14.95 -16.05
N LYS A 466 -2.26 15.88 -15.71
CA LYS A 466 -0.83 15.61 -15.47
C LYS A 466 -0.58 15.10 -14.05
N LYS A 467 -1.33 15.60 -13.07
CA LYS A 467 -1.18 15.27 -11.64
C LYS A 467 -2.56 15.12 -10.97
N PRO A 468 -3.41 14.18 -11.40
CA PRO A 468 -4.71 13.99 -10.78
C PRO A 468 -4.57 13.52 -9.32
N LEU A 469 -5.56 13.84 -8.49
CA LEU A 469 -5.80 13.24 -7.19
C LEU A 469 -7.13 12.48 -7.26
N ILE A 470 -7.07 11.17 -7.07
CA ILE A 470 -8.18 10.25 -7.36
C ILE A 470 -8.68 9.64 -6.06
N LEU A 471 -9.98 9.66 -5.83
CA LEU A 471 -10.66 8.81 -4.85
C LEU A 471 -11.29 7.64 -5.59
N MET A 472 -10.87 6.42 -5.28
CA MET A 472 -11.37 5.19 -5.89
C MET A 472 -12.17 4.40 -4.84
N PHE A 473 -13.47 4.23 -5.08
CA PHE A 473 -14.36 3.39 -4.28
C PHE A 473 -14.50 2.01 -4.94
N VAL A 474 -14.20 0.96 -4.18
CA VAL A 474 -14.18 -0.42 -4.64
C VAL A 474 -15.09 -1.27 -3.77
N ASP A 475 -16.26 -1.59 -4.29
CA ASP A 475 -17.31 -2.34 -3.58
C ASP A 475 -17.75 -3.59 -4.35
N PRO A 476 -16.85 -4.54 -4.57
CA PRO A 476 -17.18 -5.74 -5.30
C PRO A 476 -18.13 -6.61 -4.47
N PHE A 477 -19.10 -7.23 -5.13
CA PHE A 477 -19.94 -8.26 -4.51
C PHE A 477 -19.04 -9.45 -4.08
N GLY A 478 -19.41 -10.20 -3.04
CA GLY A 478 -18.56 -11.20 -2.38
C GLY A 478 -18.10 -12.42 -3.20
N ARG A 479 -18.19 -12.36 -4.54
CA ARG A 479 -17.72 -13.36 -5.50
C ARG A 479 -16.32 -13.02 -6.01
N LEU A 480 -15.55 -14.05 -6.34
CA LEU A 480 -14.18 -13.92 -6.84
C LEU A 480 -14.11 -13.19 -8.19
N ASP A 481 -15.03 -13.49 -9.10
CA ASP A 481 -15.05 -12.91 -10.46
C ASP A 481 -15.41 -11.42 -10.50
N ASP A 482 -16.00 -10.91 -9.41
CA ASP A 482 -16.34 -9.49 -9.28
C ASP A 482 -15.20 -8.69 -8.63
N GLN A 483 -14.18 -9.36 -8.07
CA GLN A 483 -13.04 -8.66 -7.51
C GLN A 483 -12.19 -7.99 -8.61
N ILE A 484 -11.59 -6.84 -8.28
CA ILE A 484 -10.59 -6.22 -9.15
C ILE A 484 -9.31 -7.05 -9.07
N LYS A 485 -8.87 -7.57 -10.23
CA LYS A 485 -7.66 -8.36 -10.36
C LYS A 485 -6.42 -7.52 -10.06
N TYR A 486 -5.44 -8.13 -9.41
CA TYR A 486 -4.19 -7.48 -9.00
C TYR A 486 -3.51 -6.73 -10.14
N ASN A 487 -3.38 -7.36 -11.31
CA ASN A 487 -2.72 -6.74 -12.47
C ASN A 487 -3.48 -5.54 -13.04
N VAL A 488 -4.82 -5.51 -12.90
CA VAL A 488 -5.62 -4.34 -13.28
C VAL A 488 -5.38 -3.22 -12.28
N PHE A 489 -5.46 -3.52 -10.98
CA PHE A 489 -5.22 -2.55 -9.91
C PHE A 489 -3.80 -1.96 -9.96
N LEU A 490 -2.78 -2.82 -10.13
CA LEU A 490 -1.38 -2.42 -10.29
C LEU A 490 -1.23 -1.48 -11.48
N LYS A 491 -1.73 -1.85 -12.67
CA LYS A 491 -1.63 -1.02 -13.88
C LYS A 491 -2.40 0.30 -13.74
N PHE A 492 -3.59 0.26 -13.15
CA PHE A 492 -4.42 1.45 -12.94
C PHE A 492 -3.73 2.47 -12.03
N THR A 493 -3.27 2.03 -10.87
CA THR A 493 -2.69 2.94 -9.85
C THR A 493 -1.25 3.33 -10.13
N ARG A 494 -0.58 2.66 -11.08
CA ARG A 494 0.83 2.90 -11.42
C ARG A 494 1.07 4.36 -11.79
N GLY A 495 1.86 5.04 -10.96
CA GLY A 495 2.22 6.44 -11.20
C GLY A 495 1.08 7.44 -11.08
N LEU A 496 -0.08 7.05 -10.54
CA LEU A 496 -1.19 7.94 -10.18
C LEU A 496 -1.30 8.06 -8.65
N ARG A 497 -1.83 9.19 -8.18
CA ARG A 497 -2.18 9.38 -6.77
C ARG A 497 -3.64 8.96 -6.59
N VAL A 498 -3.80 7.79 -6.02
CA VAL A 498 -5.10 7.18 -5.76
C VAL A 498 -5.21 6.95 -4.26
N ASP A 499 -6.24 7.54 -3.66
CA ASP A 499 -6.74 7.16 -2.34
C ASP A 499 -7.84 6.11 -2.58
N LEU A 500 -7.79 5.03 -1.82
CA LEU A 500 -8.63 3.85 -1.98
C LEU A 500 -9.55 3.71 -0.76
N ILE A 501 -10.82 3.45 -1.04
CA ILE A 501 -11.78 2.90 -0.07
C ILE A 501 -12.29 1.59 -0.68
N MET A 502 -12.08 0.48 0.01
CA MET A 502 -12.37 -0.86 -0.51
C MET A 502 -13.15 -1.69 0.49
N ASN A 503 -14.25 -2.30 0.05
CA ASN A 503 -14.97 -3.31 0.82
C ASN A 503 -14.39 -4.69 0.50
N ILE A 504 -14.12 -5.47 1.55
CA ILE A 504 -13.62 -6.84 1.43
C ILE A 504 -14.55 -7.75 2.23
N ASN A 505 -15.42 -8.50 1.53
CA ASN A 505 -16.20 -9.57 2.14
C ASN A 505 -15.31 -10.82 2.32
N ALA A 506 -14.43 -10.74 3.31
CA ALA A 506 -13.42 -11.77 3.55
C ALA A 506 -14.03 -13.14 3.85
N SER A 507 -15.19 -13.18 4.53
CA SER A 507 -15.89 -14.42 4.87
C SER A 507 -16.40 -15.15 3.62
N MET A 508 -17.00 -14.44 2.66
CA MET A 508 -17.45 -15.06 1.41
C MET A 508 -16.27 -15.49 0.52
N LEU A 509 -15.25 -14.65 0.40
CA LEU A 509 -14.04 -14.97 -0.37
C LEU A 509 -13.30 -16.19 0.20
N THR A 510 -13.23 -16.29 1.53
CA THR A 510 -12.67 -17.47 2.22
C THR A 510 -13.40 -18.75 1.80
N ARG A 511 -14.73 -18.76 1.86
CA ARG A 511 -15.54 -19.91 1.43
C ARG A 511 -15.30 -20.26 -0.04
N GLY A 512 -15.28 -19.25 -0.91
CA GLY A 512 -15.02 -19.45 -2.35
C GLY A 512 -13.64 -20.05 -2.62
N LEU A 513 -12.60 -19.58 -1.91
CA LEU A 513 -11.23 -20.11 -2.07
C LEU A 513 -11.09 -21.53 -1.53
N ILE A 514 -11.70 -21.85 -0.38
CA ILE A 514 -11.76 -23.21 0.16
C ILE A 514 -12.43 -24.15 -0.85
N GLU A 515 -13.55 -23.71 -1.42
CA GLU A 515 -14.32 -24.51 -2.38
C GLU A 515 -13.53 -24.79 -3.66
N ILE A 516 -12.89 -23.77 -4.25
CA ILE A 516 -12.02 -23.96 -5.42
C ILE A 516 -10.89 -24.93 -5.10
N ARG A 517 -10.22 -24.75 -3.96
CA ARG A 517 -9.08 -25.60 -3.56
C ARG A 517 -9.47 -27.06 -3.40
N ARG A 518 -10.64 -27.35 -2.79
CA ARG A 518 -11.16 -28.72 -2.63
C ARG A 518 -11.36 -29.44 -3.96
N HIS A 519 -11.74 -28.70 -4.99
CA HIS A 519 -11.98 -29.26 -6.32
C HIS A 519 -10.72 -29.28 -7.19
N ASN A 520 -9.89 -28.25 -7.10
CA ASN A 520 -8.77 -28.03 -8.00
C ASN A 520 -7.69 -27.12 -7.37
N TYR A 521 -6.53 -27.71 -7.04
CA TYR A 521 -5.38 -26.98 -6.51
C TYR A 521 -4.84 -25.92 -7.47
N GLU A 522 -4.72 -26.23 -8.77
CA GLU A 522 -4.29 -25.27 -9.79
C GLU A 522 -5.28 -24.10 -9.92
N GLY A 523 -6.57 -24.39 -9.80
CA GLY A 523 -7.61 -23.37 -9.75
C GLY A 523 -7.44 -22.42 -8.56
N PHE A 524 -7.03 -22.94 -7.40
CA PHE A 524 -6.75 -22.12 -6.22
C PHE A 524 -5.51 -21.22 -6.43
N ILE A 525 -4.43 -21.77 -6.99
CA ILE A 525 -3.24 -20.97 -7.33
C ILE A 525 -3.58 -19.85 -8.31
N GLU A 526 -4.37 -20.15 -9.34
CA GLU A 526 -4.79 -19.15 -10.31
C GLU A 526 -5.69 -18.08 -9.68
N ALA A 527 -6.60 -18.45 -8.77
CA ALA A 527 -7.40 -17.49 -8.02
C ALA A 527 -6.52 -16.57 -7.16
N VAL A 528 -5.56 -17.12 -6.41
CA VAL A 528 -4.61 -16.35 -5.60
C VAL A 528 -3.80 -15.39 -6.49
N LYS A 529 -3.32 -15.88 -7.63
CA LYS A 529 -2.55 -15.08 -8.59
C LYS A 529 -3.39 -13.96 -9.22
N GLN A 530 -4.66 -14.20 -9.52
CA GLN A 530 -5.55 -13.18 -10.07
C GLN A 530 -5.84 -12.08 -9.05
N LEU A 531 -6.06 -12.44 -7.78
CA LEU A 531 -6.40 -11.47 -6.73
C LEU A 531 -5.20 -10.72 -6.19
N TRP A 532 -4.06 -11.38 -6.03
CA TRP A 532 -2.90 -10.84 -5.30
C TRP A 532 -1.56 -10.99 -6.03
N GLY A 533 -1.56 -11.47 -7.27
CA GLY A 533 -0.34 -11.58 -8.07
C GLY A 533 0.66 -12.60 -7.53
N ASP A 534 1.93 -12.29 -7.69
CA ASP A 534 3.05 -13.18 -7.37
C ASP A 534 3.53 -13.09 -5.91
N LEU A 535 2.70 -12.57 -5.00
CA LEU A 535 3.05 -12.46 -3.58
C LEU A 535 3.33 -13.83 -2.94
N TYR A 536 2.65 -14.88 -3.41
CA TYR A 536 2.84 -16.25 -2.91
C TYR A 536 4.21 -16.85 -3.20
N LYS A 537 4.94 -16.28 -4.16
CA LYS A 537 6.29 -16.72 -4.52
C LYS A 537 7.38 -16.24 -3.55
N ALA A 538 7.05 -15.37 -2.60
CA ALA A 538 8.00 -14.89 -1.60
C ALA A 538 8.57 -16.05 -0.77
N PRO A 539 9.85 -16.05 -0.35
CA PRO A 539 10.45 -17.13 0.46
C PRO A 539 9.62 -17.50 1.70
N ARG A 540 9.23 -16.49 2.48
CA ARG A 540 8.37 -16.57 3.65
C ARG A 540 7.03 -15.90 3.37
N SER A 541 6.33 -16.39 2.34
CA SER A 541 5.04 -15.82 1.93
C SER A 541 3.96 -15.86 3.02
N GLY A 542 4.03 -16.83 3.95
CA GLY A 542 3.18 -16.89 5.15
C GLY A 542 3.30 -15.66 6.06
N THR A 543 4.45 -14.99 6.08
CA THR A 543 4.65 -13.70 6.78
C THR A 543 3.79 -12.58 6.17
N LEU A 544 3.39 -12.68 4.90
CA LEU A 544 2.49 -11.71 4.27
C LEU A 544 1.02 -12.10 4.46
N SER A 545 0.71 -13.38 4.32
CA SER A 545 -0.59 -13.99 4.65
C SER A 545 -0.45 -15.52 4.60
N LYS A 546 -1.14 -16.24 5.49
CA LYS A 546 -1.16 -17.71 5.48
C LYS A 546 -1.73 -18.29 4.18
N ILE A 547 -2.64 -17.58 3.50
CA ILE A 547 -3.17 -18.00 2.18
C ILE A 547 -2.04 -18.27 1.20
N PHE A 548 -0.98 -17.46 1.24
CA PHE A 548 0.13 -17.57 0.33
C PHE A 548 1.08 -18.73 0.66
N GLU A 549 1.09 -19.19 1.91
CA GLU A 549 1.84 -20.39 2.32
C GLU A 549 1.16 -21.65 1.78
N TYR A 550 -0.18 -21.66 1.75
CA TYR A 550 -0.94 -22.77 1.19
C TYR A 550 -0.73 -22.98 -0.31
N CYS A 551 -0.15 -22.01 -1.02
CA CYS A 551 0.25 -22.16 -2.43
C CYS A 551 1.54 -22.97 -2.63
N LYS A 552 2.26 -23.32 -1.55
CA LYS A 552 3.53 -24.05 -1.61
C LYS A 552 3.43 -25.52 -1.24
N HIS A 553 2.32 -25.91 -0.61
CA HIS A 553 2.12 -27.25 -0.08
C HIS A 553 0.87 -27.86 -0.72
N GLU A 554 1.10 -28.79 -1.66
CA GLU A 554 0.04 -29.54 -2.35
C GLU A 554 -0.62 -30.58 -1.41
N LEU A 555 0.15 -31.18 -0.49
CA LEU A 555 -0.21 -32.44 0.19
C LEU A 555 -0.64 -32.33 1.67
N GLN A 556 -0.73 -31.14 2.27
CA GLN A 556 -1.06 -30.99 3.70
C GLN A 556 -2.23 -30.02 3.94
N PHE A 557 -3.44 -30.39 3.51
CA PHE A 557 -4.65 -29.64 3.85
C PHE A 557 -5.70 -30.54 4.49
N THR A 558 -5.89 -30.40 5.80
CA THR A 558 -7.20 -30.62 6.42
C THR A 558 -8.00 -29.33 6.22
N ASP A 559 -9.26 -29.42 5.80
CA ASP A 559 -10.18 -28.32 5.44
C ASP A 559 -10.35 -27.14 6.43
N ALA A 560 -9.59 -27.06 7.51
CA ALA A 560 -9.84 -26.22 8.68
C ALA A 560 -9.14 -24.84 8.71
N ASN A 561 -8.31 -24.44 7.73
CA ASN A 561 -7.24 -23.47 8.03
C ASN A 561 -7.21 -22.11 7.27
N ILE A 562 -8.11 -21.81 6.32
CA ILE A 562 -8.19 -20.43 5.78
C ILE A 562 -9.22 -19.65 6.58
N HIS A 563 -8.79 -18.57 7.22
CA HIS A 563 -9.66 -17.65 7.96
C HIS A 563 -9.89 -16.36 7.19
N SER A 564 -10.97 -15.65 7.53
CA SER A 564 -11.28 -14.33 6.95
C SER A 564 -10.14 -13.32 7.12
N GLU A 565 -9.38 -13.41 8.22
CA GLU A 565 -8.20 -12.57 8.44
C GLU A 565 -7.09 -12.84 7.42
N ASP A 566 -6.90 -14.09 6.99
CA ASP A 566 -5.88 -14.41 5.98
C ASP A 566 -6.18 -13.75 4.64
N VAL A 567 -7.47 -13.69 4.26
CA VAL A 567 -7.94 -12.96 3.07
C VAL A 567 -7.68 -11.46 3.23
N LEU A 568 -8.03 -10.88 4.39
CA LEU A 568 -7.74 -9.47 4.66
C LEU A 568 -6.24 -9.18 4.51
N TYR A 569 -5.38 -9.93 5.18
CA TYR A 569 -3.93 -9.70 5.15
C TYR A 569 -3.35 -9.88 3.73
N ALA A 570 -3.89 -10.81 2.93
CA ALA A 570 -3.51 -10.95 1.54
C ALA A 570 -3.82 -9.68 0.72
N TYR A 571 -5.00 -9.07 0.92
CA TYR A 571 -5.32 -7.77 0.31
C TYR A 571 -4.44 -6.64 0.83
N LEU A 572 -4.21 -6.55 2.14
CA LEU A 572 -3.34 -5.51 2.71
C LEU A 572 -1.92 -5.61 2.14
N ALA A 573 -1.38 -6.83 2.01
CA ALA A 573 -0.09 -7.08 1.40
C ALA A 573 -0.06 -6.69 -0.09
N ALA A 574 -1.10 -7.03 -0.85
CA ALA A 574 -1.22 -6.64 -2.26
C ALA A 574 -1.39 -5.13 -2.46
N ILE A 575 -2.08 -4.42 -1.56
CA ILE A 575 -2.20 -2.96 -1.60
C ILE A 575 -0.84 -2.32 -1.30
N LYS A 576 -0.15 -2.76 -0.25
CA LYS A 576 1.21 -2.28 0.09
C LYS A 576 2.23 -2.54 -1.02
N SER A 577 2.14 -3.69 -1.70
CA SER A 577 3.07 -4.04 -2.78
C SER A 577 3.00 -3.09 -3.99
N VAL A 578 1.89 -2.36 -4.15
CA VAL A 578 1.65 -1.36 -5.20
C VAL A 578 2.10 0.06 -4.78
N GLY A 579 2.67 0.20 -3.58
CA GLY A 579 3.29 1.43 -3.05
C GLY A 579 2.36 2.28 -2.17
N TYR A 580 1.30 1.69 -1.62
CA TYR A 580 0.49 2.37 -0.61
C TYR A 580 1.20 2.34 0.75
N ARG A 581 1.36 3.53 1.35
CA ARG A 581 2.16 3.73 2.58
C ARG A 581 1.31 3.71 3.83
N CYS A 582 0.10 4.25 3.75
CA CYS A 582 -0.89 4.15 4.80
C CYS A 582 -1.98 3.21 4.33
N VAL A 583 -2.20 2.12 5.07
CA VAL A 583 -3.25 1.14 4.84
C VAL A 583 -3.87 0.80 6.18
N GLU A 584 -5.10 1.25 6.37
CA GLU A 584 -5.88 1.08 7.59
C GLU A 584 -7.15 0.30 7.27
N HIS A 585 -7.75 -0.34 8.26
CA HIS A 585 -8.99 -1.06 8.09
C HIS A 585 -9.86 -1.04 9.34
N ILE A 586 -11.16 -1.25 9.14
CA ILE A 586 -12.13 -1.47 10.22
C ILE A 586 -13.00 -2.71 9.91
N PRO A 587 -13.26 -3.57 10.89
CA PRO A 587 -14.25 -4.62 10.75
C PRO A 587 -15.65 -4.03 10.83
N VAL A 588 -16.55 -4.41 9.93
CA VAL A 588 -17.97 -4.12 10.05
C VAL A 588 -18.68 -5.38 10.53
N LYS A 589 -19.26 -5.28 11.74
CA LYS A 589 -19.96 -6.38 12.39
C LYS A 589 -21.44 -6.07 12.54
N PHE A 590 -22.28 -7.06 12.29
CA PHE A 590 -23.71 -7.04 12.58
C PHE A 590 -24.01 -8.21 13.51
N ASP A 591 -24.62 -7.95 14.66
CA ASP A 591 -24.89 -8.95 15.70
C ASP A 591 -23.65 -9.82 16.01
N GLN A 592 -22.52 -9.16 16.30
CA GLN A 592 -21.20 -9.75 16.55
C GLN A 592 -20.57 -10.54 15.38
N ARG A 593 -21.28 -10.79 14.28
CA ARG A 593 -20.75 -11.45 13.08
C ARG A 593 -20.04 -10.46 12.16
N LEU A 594 -18.84 -10.83 11.71
CA LEU A 594 -18.09 -10.07 10.71
C LEU A 594 -18.78 -10.18 9.35
N MET A 595 -19.22 -9.03 8.82
CA MET A 595 -19.84 -8.92 7.51
C MET A 595 -18.78 -8.69 6.43
N TYR A 596 -17.93 -7.68 6.62
CA TYR A 596 -16.85 -7.30 5.71
C TYR A 596 -15.84 -6.39 6.42
N TYR A 597 -14.71 -6.14 5.77
CA TYR A 597 -13.76 -5.10 6.17
C TYR A 597 -13.87 -3.89 5.24
N LEU A 598 -13.86 -2.70 5.83
CA LEU A 598 -13.59 -1.46 5.11
C LEU A 598 -12.10 -1.19 5.18
N VAL A 599 -11.44 -1.13 4.03
CA VAL A 599 -10.02 -0.82 3.90
C VAL A 599 -9.87 0.58 3.31
N PHE A 600 -9.01 1.37 3.94
CA PHE A 600 -8.64 2.72 3.51
C PHE A 600 -7.15 2.74 3.22
N ALA A 601 -6.77 3.21 2.03
CA ALA A 601 -5.36 3.27 1.67
C ALA A 601 -4.99 4.55 0.93
N SER A 602 -3.81 5.10 1.22
CA SER A 602 -3.25 6.22 0.48
C SER A 602 -1.76 6.05 0.18
N LYS A 603 -1.36 6.52 -1.00
CA LYS A 603 0.06 6.62 -1.40
C LYS A 603 0.75 7.88 -0.85
N SER A 604 -0.02 8.84 -0.32
CA SER A 604 0.51 10.14 0.11
C SER A 604 1.21 10.02 1.47
N SER A 605 2.43 10.55 1.61
CA SER A 605 3.21 10.47 2.86
C SER A 605 2.53 11.18 4.05
N GLY A 606 1.88 12.32 3.81
CA GLY A 606 1.09 13.04 4.81
C GLY A 606 -0.32 12.47 5.08
N SER A 607 -0.71 11.37 4.43
CA SER A 607 -2.06 10.82 4.61
C SER A 607 -2.29 10.21 5.99
N TYR A 608 -1.21 9.74 6.63
CA TYR A 608 -1.31 8.94 7.84
C TYR A 608 -2.02 9.65 8.99
N GLU A 609 -1.72 10.93 9.21
CA GLU A 609 -2.32 11.69 10.31
C GLU A 609 -3.84 11.81 10.16
N TRP A 610 -4.31 12.22 8.98
CA TRP A 610 -5.74 12.41 8.77
C TRP A 610 -6.48 11.09 8.59
N LEU A 611 -5.91 10.10 7.90
CA LEU A 611 -6.55 8.81 7.62
C LEU A 611 -6.70 7.99 8.90
N ARG A 612 -5.67 7.96 9.76
CA ARG A 612 -5.75 7.29 11.06
C ARG A 612 -6.75 7.99 11.99
N ASN A 613 -6.77 9.33 12.02
CA ASN A 613 -7.78 10.08 12.76
C ASN A 613 -9.20 9.78 12.28
N TYR A 614 -9.39 9.64 10.97
CA TYR A 614 -10.67 9.26 10.36
C TYR A 614 -11.07 7.83 10.71
N VAL A 615 -10.14 6.87 10.63
CA VAL A 615 -10.38 5.47 11.01
C VAL A 615 -10.71 5.35 12.48
N GLU A 616 -10.00 6.07 13.34
CA GLU A 616 -10.29 6.12 14.78
C GLU A 616 -11.64 6.76 15.07
N TYR A 617 -12.00 7.80 14.33
CA TYR A 617 -13.36 8.35 14.36
C TYR A 617 -14.40 7.30 14.01
N LEU A 618 -14.19 6.54 12.92
CA LEU A 618 -15.13 5.49 12.55
C LEU A 618 -15.28 4.43 13.63
N ARG A 619 -14.16 4.02 14.28
CA ARG A 619 -14.15 3.04 15.37
C ARG A 619 -14.85 3.53 16.64
N THR A 620 -14.73 4.82 16.97
CA THR A 620 -15.17 5.33 18.29
C THR A 620 -16.49 6.10 18.25
N LYS A 621 -16.92 6.59 17.08
CA LYS A 621 -18.06 7.51 16.93
C LYS A 621 -19.13 7.05 15.95
N THR A 622 -18.90 5.98 15.19
CA THR A 622 -19.96 5.45 14.31
C THR A 622 -20.90 4.55 15.11
N PRO A 623 -22.23 4.77 15.06
CA PRO A 623 -23.18 3.87 15.74
C PRO A 623 -23.00 2.42 15.27
N GLU A 624 -22.95 1.46 16.20
CA GLU A 624 -22.79 0.02 15.89
C GLU A 624 -24.12 -0.69 15.66
N ASP A 625 -25.24 -0.10 16.09
CA ASP A 625 -26.56 -0.66 15.91
C ASP A 625 -27.23 -0.12 14.64
N TYR A 626 -28.00 -1.01 13.99
CA TYR A 626 -28.66 -0.69 12.74
C TYR A 626 -29.72 0.40 12.88
N GLU A 627 -30.53 0.38 13.93
CA GLU A 627 -31.61 1.35 14.09
C GLU A 627 -31.08 2.77 14.30
N THR A 628 -30.05 2.97 15.12
CA THR A 628 -29.44 4.29 15.28
C THR A 628 -28.81 4.76 13.98
N LEU A 629 -28.10 3.88 13.26
CA LEU A 629 -27.50 4.26 11.99
C LEU A 629 -28.58 4.61 10.97
N LYS A 630 -29.61 3.77 10.80
CA LYS A 630 -30.77 4.02 9.95
C LYS A 630 -31.44 5.35 10.31
N ASN A 631 -31.66 5.60 11.60
CA ASN A 631 -32.26 6.83 12.09
C ASN A 631 -31.41 8.06 11.76
N LEU A 632 -30.08 7.99 11.69
CA LEU A 632 -29.27 9.12 11.23
C LEU A 632 -29.56 9.52 9.77
N TRP A 633 -29.86 8.53 8.92
CA TRP A 633 -30.16 8.75 7.51
C TRP A 633 -31.62 9.08 7.24
N LEU A 634 -32.53 8.56 8.07
CA LEU A 634 -33.97 8.73 7.87
C LEU A 634 -34.59 9.80 8.78
N GLN A 635 -33.85 10.30 9.79
CA GLN A 635 -34.32 11.08 10.95
C GLN A 635 -35.77 11.55 10.82
N ALA A 636 -36.65 10.89 11.59
CA ALA A 636 -38.04 11.26 11.74
C ALA A 636 -38.16 12.76 11.97
N TYR A 637 -38.98 13.43 11.15
CA TYR A 637 -39.50 14.76 11.38
C TYR A 637 -39.93 14.90 12.86
N GLY A 638 -39.07 15.50 13.68
CA GLY A 638 -39.47 16.06 14.96
C GLY A 638 -40.42 17.21 14.68
N ARG A 639 -41.71 16.89 14.57
CA ARG A 639 -42.88 17.74 14.28
C ARG A 639 -43.05 18.23 12.83
N VAL A 640 -43.63 17.41 11.95
CA VAL A 640 -44.59 17.93 10.96
C VAL A 640 -45.79 16.98 10.87
N LYS A 641 -46.96 17.53 11.19
CA LYS A 641 -48.27 16.94 10.93
C LYS A 641 -48.55 17.04 9.43
N SER A 642 -48.91 15.92 8.81
CA SER A 642 -49.53 15.78 7.48
C SER A 642 -48.81 16.39 6.25
N LEU A 643 -48.61 15.53 5.25
CA LEU A 643 -48.07 15.77 3.90
C LEU A 643 -48.79 16.84 3.03
N LEU A 644 -49.76 17.58 3.55
CA LEU A 644 -50.52 18.57 2.79
C LEU A 644 -49.94 19.99 2.79
N GLU A 645 -49.04 20.34 3.72
CA GLU A 645 -48.48 21.71 3.81
C GLU A 645 -47.18 21.91 3.00
N PHE A 646 -46.65 20.87 2.34
CA PHE A 646 -45.37 20.97 1.61
C PHE A 646 -45.47 21.72 0.26
N LYS A 647 -46.68 21.99 -0.25
CA LYS A 647 -46.85 22.77 -1.48
C LYS A 647 -46.57 24.26 -1.28
N ASP A 648 -46.79 24.81 -0.08
CA ASP A 648 -46.78 26.26 0.11
C ASP A 648 -45.39 26.86 0.39
N HIS A 649 -44.36 26.02 0.62
CA HIS A 649 -42.99 26.49 0.84
C HIS A 649 -42.06 26.42 -0.37
N LEU A 650 -42.55 25.93 -1.52
CA LEU A 650 -41.79 25.94 -2.78
C LEU A 650 -42.12 27.13 -3.71
N GLU A 651 -43.09 27.97 -3.36
CA GLU A 651 -43.47 29.15 -4.16
C GLU A 651 -42.92 30.50 -3.65
N VAL A 652 -42.08 30.53 -2.60
CA VAL A 652 -41.50 31.80 -2.08
C VAL A 652 -39.98 31.72 -1.80
N ALA A 653 -39.19 30.98 -2.59
CA ALA A 653 -37.72 31.00 -2.49
C ALA A 653 -37.04 31.15 -3.85
#